data_AF-A0A2N6ARH8-F1
#
_entry.id   AF-A0A2N6ARH8-F1
#
_cell.length_a   1.000
_cell.length_b   1.000
_cell.length_c   1.000
_cell.angle_alpha   90.00
_cell.angle_beta   90.00
_cell.angle_gamma   90.00
#
_symmetry.space_group_name_H-M   'P 1'
#
loop_
_entity.id
_entity.type
_entity.pdbx_description
1 polymer ?
#
loop_
_entity_poly.entity_id
_entity_poly.type
_entity_poly.pdbx_seq_one_letter_code
_entity_poly.pdbx_strand_id
1 'polypeptide(L)'
;DEVDSILVDEARTPLIISGAGNKTTELYIVADKFASGLKNERDYVLDEKARTVILTDDEGIPKAEKFFKIENLADPENMEISHRINQALRAYTLMKKDRDYVVKDGEILIVDEFTGRLMLGRRYSNGLHQAIEAKEGLKVRKESQTLATITLQNYFRMYKKLSGMTGTAKTEEDEFKEIYNMDVVVVPTNKPIQRDDMPDAVYKSIEGKFRNVVEEIAGRHETGQPVLVGTIAIETSEFISSMLKKRGIRHEVLNAKQHERESEIVAQAGRYGAVTIATNMAGRGTDIVLGGNAEFMAKKEMRKLGYDEETINKATGVIEYDDQESVEAKETYGKIYSKYKTDIDAEGEKVKAAGGLHILGTERHESRRIDNQLRGRSGRQGDAGSSQFFISLEDDLMRLFGSERIQGVVDRLGMSDDDAIEASILSKSIEGAQKKVEGRNFSIRKHVLQYDDVMNRQREIIYSERRKVLQGEDLKEYIFSMIEKVIDEAIAVHTVGSEYPEEWDMDGLKEKLKAIFMPEENLEYEDIEKLDRETLKKDALGAATEMYAKKEEEIGSEKMRELERVILLRVVDSKWIDHIDAMDQLKQGIGLRAIGNEDPVRAYQMEGFDMFDEMIRSIQEDMVRYMFHVTIETKTQRKQLATIEDEKGSDLDYKEGMRAGVANSAPSSEKAKPFVSGKKVGRNDPCPCGSGKKYKKCCGKDE
;
A
#
# COMPACT_ATOMS: atom_id res chain seq x y z
N ASP A 1 1.11 16.30 4.89
CA ASP A 1 -0.16 16.71 5.52
C ASP A 1 -0.79 15.48 6.14
N GLU A 2 -1.69 15.63 7.11
CA GLU A 2 -2.46 14.54 7.73
C GLU A 2 -1.57 13.35 8.19
N VAL A 3 -0.44 13.67 8.83
CA VAL A 3 0.64 12.69 9.07
C VAL A 3 0.22 11.51 9.92
N ASP A 4 -0.72 11.69 10.85
CA ASP A 4 -1.21 10.62 11.68
C ASP A 4 -2.02 9.58 10.88
N SER A 5 -2.76 9.97 9.85
CA SER A 5 -3.42 8.97 9.03
C SER A 5 -2.48 8.28 8.06
N ILE A 6 -1.57 9.02 7.41
CA ILE A 6 -0.68 8.41 6.43
C ILE A 6 0.38 7.54 7.11
N LEU A 7 1.03 8.06 8.15
CA LEU A 7 2.19 7.41 8.78
C LEU A 7 1.81 6.45 9.92
N VAL A 8 0.54 6.42 10.35
CA VAL A 8 0.06 5.53 11.42
C VAL A 8 -1.11 4.65 10.98
N ASP A 9 -2.16 5.21 10.37
CA ASP A 9 -3.32 4.40 9.96
C ASP A 9 -3.06 3.59 8.69
N GLU A 10 -2.58 4.24 7.62
CA GLU A 10 -2.29 3.60 6.32
C GLU A 10 -0.99 2.79 6.34
N ALA A 11 -0.08 3.13 7.26
CA ALA A 11 1.21 2.45 7.43
C ALA A 11 1.09 1.01 7.96
N ARG A 12 -0.14 0.49 8.13
CA ARG A 12 -0.42 -0.93 8.40
C ARG A 12 -0.16 -1.81 7.19
N THR A 13 -0.32 -1.29 5.98
CA THR A 13 -0.19 -2.04 4.73
C THR A 13 0.99 -1.54 3.90
N PRO A 14 1.90 -2.43 3.46
CA PRO A 14 2.97 -2.04 2.55
C PRO A 14 2.42 -1.70 1.15
N LEU A 15 3.19 -0.90 0.41
CA LEU A 15 2.99 -0.72 -1.02
C LEU A 15 3.57 -1.94 -1.74
N ILE A 16 2.80 -2.56 -2.62
CA ILE A 16 3.18 -3.78 -3.34
C ILE A 16 2.85 -3.59 -4.82
N ILE A 17 3.81 -3.89 -5.69
CA ILE A 17 3.60 -4.07 -7.12
C ILE A 17 3.69 -5.55 -7.41
N SER A 18 2.65 -6.10 -8.02
CA SER A 18 2.61 -7.50 -8.42
C SER A 18 2.59 -7.66 -9.94
N GLY A 19 3.10 -8.80 -10.43
CA GLY A 19 3.08 -9.19 -11.84
C GLY A 19 2.62 -10.62 -12.03
N ALA A 20 2.39 -11.03 -13.27
CA ALA A 20 2.01 -12.42 -13.56
C ALA A 20 3.17 -13.37 -13.21
N GLY A 21 2.93 -14.28 -12.25
CA GLY A 21 3.89 -15.28 -11.83
C GLY A 21 4.03 -16.41 -12.85
N ASN A 22 5.17 -17.11 -12.81
CA ASN A 22 5.48 -18.21 -13.71
C ASN A 22 5.18 -19.61 -13.12
N LYS A 23 4.76 -19.69 -11.84
CA LYS A 23 4.52 -20.95 -11.12
C LYS A 23 3.31 -21.73 -11.64
N THR A 24 3.36 -23.06 -11.49
CA THR A 24 2.32 -23.98 -11.94
C THR A 24 1.12 -23.96 -10.98
N THR A 25 -0.10 -24.01 -11.54
CA THR A 25 -1.34 -23.92 -10.75
C THR A 25 -1.85 -25.27 -10.22
N GLU A 26 -1.19 -26.37 -10.59
CA GLU A 26 -1.63 -27.73 -10.26
C GLU A 26 -1.61 -28.02 -8.76
N LEU A 27 -0.65 -27.46 -8.03
CA LEU A 27 -0.49 -27.70 -6.59
C LEU A 27 -1.70 -27.22 -5.77
N TYR A 28 -2.40 -26.17 -6.23
CA TYR A 28 -3.65 -25.71 -5.60
C TYR A 28 -4.77 -26.72 -5.69
N ILE A 29 -4.89 -27.39 -6.84
CA ILE A 29 -5.94 -28.39 -7.06
C ILE A 29 -5.66 -29.61 -6.17
N VAL A 30 -4.39 -29.95 -5.98
CA VAL A 30 -3.98 -31.05 -5.09
C VAL A 30 -4.20 -30.68 -3.62
N ALA A 31 -3.83 -29.46 -3.21
CA ALA A 31 -4.04 -28.96 -1.86
C ALA A 31 -5.53 -28.81 -1.48
N ASP A 32 -6.38 -28.37 -2.42
CA ASP A 32 -7.83 -28.33 -2.23
C ASP A 32 -8.42 -29.72 -1.97
N LYS A 33 -8.03 -30.72 -2.78
CA LYS A 33 -8.46 -32.11 -2.57
C LYS A 33 -8.05 -32.64 -1.20
N PHE A 34 -6.87 -32.27 -0.72
CA PHE A 34 -6.43 -32.63 0.63
C PHE A 34 -7.28 -31.93 1.70
N ALA A 35 -7.41 -30.60 1.62
CA ALA A 35 -8.10 -29.79 2.62
C ALA A 35 -9.60 -30.13 2.76
N SER A 36 -10.27 -30.45 1.66
CA SER A 36 -11.69 -30.86 1.66
C SER A 36 -11.98 -32.11 2.50
N GLY A 37 -10.97 -32.95 2.75
CA GLY A 37 -11.08 -34.18 3.54
C GLY A 37 -10.75 -34.03 5.04
N LEU A 38 -10.41 -32.82 5.51
CA LEU A 38 -9.98 -32.56 6.88
C LEU A 38 -11.14 -32.12 7.78
N LYS A 39 -11.08 -32.50 9.07
CA LYS A 39 -12.10 -32.20 10.09
C LYS A 39 -11.54 -31.30 11.19
N ASN A 40 -12.34 -30.30 11.57
CA ASN A 40 -12.03 -29.39 12.68
C ASN A 40 -11.90 -30.16 14.01
N GLU A 41 -11.03 -29.68 14.89
CA GLU A 41 -10.66 -30.24 16.20
C GLU A 41 -10.03 -31.64 16.18
N ARG A 42 -9.82 -32.21 14.99
CA ARG A 42 -9.15 -33.49 14.78
C ARG A 42 -7.92 -33.33 13.92
N ASP A 43 -8.11 -32.88 12.68
CA ASP A 43 -7.04 -32.72 11.69
C ASP A 43 -6.45 -31.29 11.71
N TYR A 44 -7.19 -30.30 12.18
CA TYR A 44 -6.74 -28.91 12.35
C TYR A 44 -7.51 -28.20 13.47
N VAL A 45 -6.94 -27.11 13.97
CA VAL A 45 -7.56 -26.22 14.96
C VAL A 45 -7.80 -24.84 14.34
N LEU A 46 -8.98 -24.30 14.56
CA LEU A 46 -9.39 -22.95 14.13
C LEU A 46 -9.40 -22.00 15.34
N ASP A 47 -8.59 -20.95 15.29
CA ASP A 47 -8.71 -19.81 16.20
C ASP A 47 -9.44 -18.66 15.49
N GLU A 48 -10.72 -18.50 15.81
CA GLU A 48 -11.56 -17.43 15.23
C GLU A 48 -11.14 -16.02 15.67
N LYS A 49 -10.58 -15.86 16.88
CA LYS A 49 -10.13 -14.56 17.40
C LYS A 49 -8.86 -14.10 16.69
N ALA A 50 -7.95 -15.03 16.41
CA ALA A 50 -6.73 -14.77 15.66
C ALA A 50 -6.92 -14.85 14.14
N ARG A 51 -8.06 -15.38 13.65
CA ARG A 51 -8.30 -15.73 12.23
C ARG A 51 -7.17 -16.59 11.65
N THR A 52 -6.77 -17.60 12.42
CA THR A 52 -5.70 -18.55 12.04
C THR A 52 -6.20 -19.98 12.09
N VAL A 53 -5.62 -20.81 11.25
CA VAL A 53 -5.92 -22.25 11.12
C VAL A 53 -4.59 -22.95 11.10
N ILE A 54 -4.43 -23.96 11.95
CA ILE A 54 -3.17 -24.69 12.11
C ILE A 54 -3.51 -26.18 12.09
N LEU A 55 -2.74 -26.97 11.34
CA LEU A 55 -2.84 -28.43 11.38
C LEU A 55 -2.50 -28.95 12.78
N THR A 56 -3.15 -30.02 13.22
CA THR A 56 -2.75 -30.68 14.48
C THR A 56 -1.48 -31.48 14.28
N ASP A 57 -0.60 -31.47 15.27
CA ASP A 57 0.65 -32.23 15.24
C ASP A 57 0.39 -33.75 15.24
N ASP A 58 -0.68 -34.20 15.92
CA ASP A 58 -0.96 -35.62 16.13
C ASP A 58 -1.60 -36.32 14.91
N GLU A 59 -2.50 -35.65 14.19
CA GLU A 59 -3.24 -36.24 13.07
C GLU A 59 -3.14 -35.44 11.77
N GLY A 60 -3.10 -34.10 11.84
CA GLY A 60 -3.08 -33.22 10.67
C GLY A 60 -1.79 -33.29 9.86
N ILE A 61 -0.64 -33.09 10.52
CA ILE A 61 0.69 -33.11 9.89
C ILE A 61 1.03 -34.50 9.29
N PRO A 62 0.88 -35.62 10.04
CA PRO A 62 1.17 -36.95 9.49
C PRO A 62 0.29 -37.32 8.29
N LYS A 63 -0.94 -36.82 8.24
CA LYS A 63 -1.87 -37.05 7.13
C LYS A 63 -1.48 -36.23 5.89
N ALA A 64 -0.93 -35.03 6.07
CA ALA A 64 -0.35 -34.24 5.00
C ALA A 64 0.90 -34.92 4.42
N GLU A 65 1.84 -35.33 5.26
CA GLU A 65 3.08 -36.02 4.86
C GLU A 65 2.78 -37.27 4.02
N LYS A 66 1.82 -38.09 4.48
CA LYS A 66 1.39 -39.29 3.76
C LYS A 66 0.69 -38.99 2.42
N PHE A 67 -0.11 -37.92 2.35
CA PHE A 67 -0.84 -37.57 1.13
C PHE A 67 0.11 -37.03 0.05
N PHE A 68 1.05 -36.17 0.45
CA PHE A 68 2.04 -35.55 -0.44
C PHE A 68 3.29 -36.40 -0.65
N LYS A 69 3.44 -37.51 0.09
CA LYS A 69 4.58 -38.45 0.04
C LYS A 69 5.91 -37.76 0.37
N ILE A 70 5.90 -36.96 1.44
CA ILE A 70 7.07 -36.24 1.96
C ILE A 70 7.39 -36.74 3.37
N GLU A 71 8.67 -36.68 3.76
CA GLU A 71 9.11 -37.19 5.07
C GLU A 71 8.77 -36.24 6.21
N ASN A 72 8.99 -34.94 6.01
CA ASN A 72 8.67 -33.91 7.00
C ASN A 72 8.10 -32.67 6.30
N LEU A 73 6.90 -32.26 6.71
CA LEU A 73 6.22 -31.07 6.16
C LEU A 73 6.94 -29.75 6.51
N ALA A 74 7.74 -29.73 7.58
CA ALA A 74 8.45 -28.55 8.05
C ALA A 74 9.79 -28.30 7.35
N ASP A 75 10.24 -29.20 6.47
CA ASP A 75 11.51 -29.04 5.78
C ASP A 75 11.50 -27.83 4.82
N PRO A 76 12.63 -27.12 4.64
CA PRO A 76 12.71 -25.96 3.76
C PRO A 76 12.25 -26.23 2.32
N GLU A 77 12.53 -27.43 1.81
CA GLU A 77 12.15 -27.86 0.46
C GLU A 77 10.62 -28.04 0.30
N ASN A 78 9.91 -28.27 1.40
CA ASN A 78 8.46 -28.50 1.43
C ASN A 78 7.65 -27.25 1.83
N MET A 79 8.30 -26.10 2.02
CA MET A 79 7.64 -24.85 2.43
C MET A 79 6.49 -24.45 1.49
N GLU A 80 6.65 -24.65 0.18
CA GLU A 80 5.60 -24.32 -0.77
C GLU A 80 4.35 -25.21 -0.56
N ILE A 81 4.52 -26.51 -0.33
CA ILE A 81 3.42 -27.45 -0.06
C ILE A 81 2.69 -27.06 1.22
N SER A 82 3.44 -26.81 2.29
CA SER A 82 2.91 -26.37 3.59
C SER A 82 2.09 -25.09 3.46
N HIS A 83 2.60 -24.10 2.72
CA HIS A 83 1.90 -22.86 2.45
C HIS A 83 0.58 -23.09 1.70
N ARG A 84 0.56 -23.90 0.63
CA ARG A 84 -0.67 -24.18 -0.13
C ARG A 84 -1.72 -24.92 0.68
N ILE A 85 -1.31 -25.87 1.52
CA ILE A 85 -2.22 -26.57 2.45
C ILE A 85 -2.88 -25.56 3.40
N ASN A 86 -2.07 -24.67 3.99
CA ASN A 86 -2.58 -23.63 4.87
C ASN A 86 -3.55 -22.68 4.15
N GLN A 87 -3.25 -22.24 2.92
CA GLN A 87 -4.18 -21.40 2.16
C GLN A 87 -5.48 -22.14 1.81
N ALA A 88 -5.41 -23.42 1.44
CA ALA A 88 -6.59 -24.23 1.19
C ALA A 88 -7.45 -24.36 2.46
N LEU A 89 -6.84 -24.64 3.62
CA LEU A 89 -7.53 -24.70 4.91
C LEU A 89 -8.20 -23.37 5.27
N ARG A 90 -7.50 -22.24 5.11
CA ARG A 90 -8.07 -20.91 5.32
C ARG A 90 -9.24 -20.65 4.38
N ALA A 91 -9.13 -21.04 3.11
CA ALA A 91 -10.22 -20.91 2.14
C ALA A 91 -11.48 -21.70 2.59
N TYR A 92 -11.34 -22.89 3.17
CA TYR A 92 -12.50 -23.68 3.65
C TYR A 92 -13.10 -23.16 4.96
N THR A 93 -12.28 -22.69 5.88
CA THR A 93 -12.68 -22.41 7.27
C THR A 93 -13.03 -20.94 7.51
N LEU A 94 -12.16 -20.04 7.05
CA LEU A 94 -12.25 -18.60 7.32
C LEU A 94 -12.99 -17.85 6.22
N MET A 95 -12.98 -18.36 4.98
CA MET A 95 -13.57 -17.69 3.82
C MET A 95 -14.94 -18.29 3.48
N LYS A 96 -16.00 -17.52 3.72
CA LYS A 96 -17.39 -17.87 3.50
C LYS A 96 -17.90 -17.23 2.21
N LYS A 97 -18.47 -18.08 1.35
CA LYS A 97 -19.20 -17.66 0.15
C LYS A 97 -20.40 -16.80 0.54
N ASP A 98 -20.66 -15.77 -0.25
CA ASP A 98 -21.70 -14.75 -0.06
C ASP A 98 -21.53 -13.84 1.17
N ARG A 99 -20.39 -13.95 1.86
CA ARG A 99 -19.98 -13.04 2.94
C ARG A 99 -18.64 -12.37 2.65
N ASP A 100 -17.61 -13.17 2.40
CA ASP A 100 -16.23 -12.69 2.19
C ASP A 100 -15.88 -12.64 0.70
N TYR A 101 -16.58 -13.41 -0.13
CA TYR A 101 -16.49 -13.38 -1.58
C TYR A 101 -17.76 -13.91 -2.24
N VAL A 102 -18.01 -13.52 -3.50
CA VAL A 102 -19.08 -14.05 -4.35
C VAL A 102 -18.46 -14.65 -5.61
N VAL A 103 -19.06 -15.73 -6.11
CA VAL A 103 -18.69 -16.31 -7.40
C VAL A 103 -19.60 -15.73 -8.47
N LYS A 104 -19.05 -15.01 -9.45
CA LYS A 104 -19.82 -14.42 -10.56
C LYS A 104 -19.03 -14.52 -11.87
N ASP A 105 -19.70 -14.93 -12.95
CA ASP A 105 -19.11 -15.05 -14.29
C ASP A 105 -17.82 -15.91 -14.35
N GLY A 106 -17.72 -16.91 -13.46
CA GLY A 106 -16.53 -17.77 -13.36
C GLY A 106 -15.33 -17.12 -12.65
N GLU A 107 -15.53 -16.01 -11.95
CA GLU A 107 -14.52 -15.28 -11.18
C GLU A 107 -14.90 -15.17 -9.70
N ILE A 108 -13.89 -15.05 -8.84
CA ILE A 108 -14.06 -14.71 -7.43
C ILE A 108 -14.04 -13.20 -7.29
N LEU A 109 -15.15 -12.62 -6.82
CA LEU A 109 -15.25 -11.20 -6.49
C LEU A 109 -15.22 -11.05 -4.97
N ILE A 110 -14.25 -10.30 -4.47
CA ILE A 110 -14.12 -10.06 -3.03
C ILE A 110 -15.28 -9.19 -2.57
N VAL A 111 -15.88 -9.55 -1.45
CA VAL A 111 -16.85 -8.70 -0.76
C VAL A 111 -16.09 -7.95 0.32
N ASP A 112 -16.19 -6.64 0.30
CA ASP A 112 -15.69 -5.81 1.39
C ASP A 112 -16.47 -6.13 2.67
N GLU A 113 -15.78 -6.63 3.69
CA GLU A 113 -16.36 -7.00 4.99
C GLU A 113 -17.09 -5.83 5.67
N PHE A 114 -16.76 -4.58 5.33
CA PHE A 114 -17.32 -3.38 5.94
C PHE A 114 -18.43 -2.71 5.13
N THR A 115 -18.61 -3.06 3.85
CA THR A 115 -19.58 -2.37 2.98
C THR A 115 -20.50 -3.30 2.19
N GLY A 116 -20.24 -4.62 2.23
CA GLY A 116 -20.96 -5.62 1.45
C GLY A 116 -20.80 -5.46 -0.08
N ARG A 117 -19.90 -4.56 -0.52
CA ARG A 117 -19.70 -4.24 -1.94
C ARG A 117 -18.71 -5.20 -2.57
N LEU A 118 -18.95 -5.49 -3.84
CA LEU A 118 -18.03 -6.24 -4.68
C LEU A 118 -16.82 -5.35 -5.02
N MET A 119 -15.65 -5.75 -4.55
CA MET A 119 -14.37 -5.14 -4.90
C MET A 119 -13.88 -5.73 -6.23
N LEU A 120 -14.34 -5.14 -7.33
CA LEU A 120 -13.93 -5.51 -8.69
C LEU A 120 -12.43 -5.25 -8.89
N GLY A 121 -11.74 -6.15 -9.59
CA GLY A 121 -10.29 -6.10 -9.82
C GLY A 121 -9.45 -6.67 -8.68
N ARG A 122 -9.92 -6.59 -7.43
CA ARG A 122 -9.12 -7.02 -6.27
C ARG A 122 -9.04 -8.54 -6.12
N ARG A 123 -7.85 -9.02 -5.75
CA ARG A 123 -7.57 -10.41 -5.41
C ARG A 123 -7.01 -10.56 -4.00
N TYR A 124 -7.24 -11.72 -3.40
CA TYR A 124 -6.62 -12.08 -2.14
C TYR A 124 -5.15 -12.46 -2.41
N SER A 125 -4.25 -11.95 -1.59
CA SER A 125 -2.82 -12.19 -1.76
C SER A 125 -2.39 -13.59 -1.31
N ASN A 126 -1.11 -13.91 -1.54
CA ASN A 126 -0.41 -15.06 -0.98
C ASN A 126 -1.01 -16.42 -1.36
N GLY A 127 -1.65 -16.51 -2.53
CA GLY A 127 -2.26 -17.74 -3.00
C GLY A 127 -3.64 -18.05 -2.43
N LEU A 128 -4.18 -17.21 -1.52
CA LEU A 128 -5.51 -17.42 -0.96
C LEU A 128 -6.60 -17.30 -2.01
N HIS A 129 -6.45 -16.37 -2.98
CA HIS A 129 -7.43 -16.23 -4.06
C HIS A 129 -7.46 -17.48 -4.94
N GLN A 130 -6.30 -18.03 -5.27
CA GLN A 130 -6.14 -19.25 -6.04
C GLN A 130 -6.66 -20.47 -5.28
N ALA A 131 -6.48 -20.51 -3.96
CA ALA A 131 -7.06 -21.54 -3.10
C ALA A 131 -8.60 -21.46 -3.07
N ILE A 132 -9.18 -20.26 -3.06
CA ILE A 132 -10.64 -20.07 -3.16
C ILE A 132 -11.13 -20.44 -4.57
N GLU A 133 -10.41 -20.07 -5.63
CA GLU A 133 -10.70 -20.50 -7.01
C GLU A 133 -10.72 -22.02 -7.11
N ALA A 134 -9.74 -22.71 -6.50
CA ALA A 134 -9.68 -24.17 -6.46
C ALA A 134 -10.86 -24.78 -5.67
N LYS A 135 -11.15 -24.25 -4.48
CA LYS A 135 -12.28 -24.65 -3.63
C LYS A 135 -13.62 -24.56 -4.34
N GLU A 136 -13.84 -23.50 -5.12
CA GLU A 136 -15.08 -23.29 -5.88
C GLU A 136 -15.09 -24.02 -7.25
N GLY A 137 -14.05 -24.78 -7.58
CA GLY A 137 -13.93 -25.53 -8.83
C GLY A 137 -13.74 -24.65 -10.07
N LEU A 138 -13.23 -23.42 -9.90
CA LEU A 138 -12.93 -22.48 -10.98
C LEU A 138 -11.56 -22.75 -11.60
N LYS A 139 -11.31 -22.15 -12.76
CA LYS A 139 -9.98 -22.19 -13.40
C LYS A 139 -9.00 -21.37 -12.55
N VAL A 140 -8.12 -22.06 -11.83
CA VAL A 140 -7.07 -21.44 -11.02
C VAL A 140 -6.14 -20.63 -11.92
N ARG A 141 -6.07 -19.32 -11.67
CA ARG A 141 -5.17 -18.41 -12.38
C ARG A 141 -3.76 -18.50 -11.81
N LYS A 142 -2.77 -18.12 -12.61
CA LYS A 142 -1.40 -18.01 -12.12
C LYS A 142 -1.33 -17.02 -10.96
N GLU A 143 -0.46 -17.32 -10.01
CA GLU A 143 -0.21 -16.40 -8.90
C GLU A 143 0.33 -15.07 -9.39
N SER A 144 -0.04 -14.03 -8.66
CA SER A 144 0.64 -12.76 -8.74
C SER A 144 1.94 -12.86 -7.94
N GLN A 145 3.08 -12.63 -8.59
CA GLN A 145 4.41 -12.57 -7.99
C GLN A 145 4.70 -11.13 -7.53
N THR A 146 5.34 -10.94 -6.37
CA THR A 146 5.67 -9.58 -5.89
C THR A 146 6.93 -9.09 -6.61
N LEU A 147 6.78 -8.05 -7.44
CA LEU A 147 7.89 -7.47 -8.20
C LEU A 147 8.65 -6.42 -7.39
N ALA A 148 7.92 -5.67 -6.56
CA ALA A 148 8.49 -4.66 -5.69
C ALA A 148 7.58 -4.45 -4.48
N THR A 149 8.17 -4.21 -3.33
CA THR A 149 7.44 -3.81 -2.13
C THR A 149 8.23 -2.78 -1.34
N ILE A 150 7.54 -1.88 -0.64
CA ILE A 150 8.10 -0.95 0.34
C ILE A 150 7.03 -0.55 1.35
N THR A 151 7.38 -0.47 2.63
CA THR A 151 6.46 0.09 3.64
C THR A 151 6.40 1.61 3.55
N LEU A 152 5.28 2.24 3.95
CA LEU A 152 5.20 3.71 4.02
C LEU A 152 6.27 4.28 4.96
N GLN A 153 6.55 3.57 6.05
CA GLN A 153 7.63 3.88 6.99
C GLN A 153 8.97 4.04 6.26
N ASN A 154 9.44 2.99 5.58
CA ASN A 154 10.74 3.03 4.90
C ASN A 154 10.73 3.97 3.70
N TYR A 155 9.61 4.10 2.98
CA TYR A 155 9.47 5.07 1.91
C TYR A 155 9.72 6.51 2.39
N PHE A 156 9.06 6.94 3.47
CA PHE A 156 9.23 8.29 3.99
C PHE A 156 10.60 8.51 4.68
N ARG A 157 11.22 7.45 5.23
CA ARG A 157 12.59 7.51 5.77
C ARG A 157 13.66 7.80 4.71
N MET A 158 13.37 7.57 3.43
CA MET A 158 14.29 7.92 2.33
C MET A 158 14.44 9.44 2.12
N TYR A 159 13.51 10.25 2.63
CA TYR A 159 13.57 11.70 2.50
C TYR A 159 14.62 12.29 3.43
N LYS A 160 15.50 13.15 2.88
CA LYS A 160 16.54 13.84 3.67
C LYS A 160 15.97 14.71 4.80
N LYS A 161 14.76 15.24 4.60
CA LYS A 161 14.03 16.03 5.58
C LYS A 161 12.57 15.60 5.55
N LEU A 162 12.07 15.16 6.69
CA LEU A 162 10.68 14.78 6.88
C LEU A 162 10.02 15.72 7.88
N SER A 163 8.83 16.18 7.55
CA SER A 163 8.00 17.04 8.39
C SER A 163 6.55 16.83 8.04
N GLY A 164 5.64 17.07 8.97
CA GLY A 164 4.24 17.25 8.60
C GLY A 164 3.38 17.80 9.71
N MET A 165 2.09 17.83 9.44
CA MET A 165 1.08 18.53 10.22
C MET A 165 -0.17 17.67 10.34
N THR A 166 -0.86 17.80 11.47
CA THR A 166 -2.16 17.20 11.77
C THR A 166 -2.70 17.83 13.06
N GLY A 167 -4.01 17.76 13.27
CA GLY A 167 -4.64 18.21 14.52
C GLY A 167 -4.40 17.26 15.70
N THR A 168 -3.98 16.01 15.46
CA THR A 168 -4.09 14.95 16.47
C THR A 168 -2.84 14.06 16.63
N ALA A 169 -1.63 14.61 16.43
CA ALA A 169 -0.37 13.83 16.50
C ALA A 169 0.10 13.45 17.91
N LYS A 170 -0.31 14.18 18.97
CA LYS A 170 0.34 14.07 20.28
C LYS A 170 0.19 12.69 20.96
N THR A 171 -0.86 11.95 20.62
CA THR A 171 -1.07 10.59 21.15
C THR A 171 -0.06 9.59 20.62
N GLU A 172 0.43 9.79 19.39
CA GLU A 172 1.37 8.90 18.69
C GLU A 172 2.81 9.44 18.70
N GLU A 173 3.14 10.36 19.61
CA GLU A 173 4.46 10.98 19.67
C GLU A 173 5.60 9.96 19.81
N ASP A 174 5.41 8.95 20.65
CA ASP A 174 6.39 7.89 20.83
C ASP A 174 6.63 7.12 19.53
N GLU A 175 5.57 6.85 18.75
CA GLU A 175 5.67 6.18 17.46
C GLU A 175 6.37 7.07 16.41
N PHE A 176 6.03 8.36 16.34
CA PHE A 176 6.70 9.30 15.44
C PHE A 176 8.19 9.43 15.75
N LYS A 177 8.54 9.41 17.04
CA LYS A 177 9.93 9.50 17.47
C LYS A 177 10.70 8.22 17.21
N GLU A 178 10.13 7.06 17.54
CA GLU A 178 10.78 5.75 17.39
C GLU A 178 10.97 5.36 15.92
N ILE A 179 9.95 5.58 15.07
CA ILE A 179 9.97 5.13 13.67
C ILE A 179 10.55 6.18 12.73
N TYR A 180 10.17 7.45 12.91
CA TYR A 180 10.46 8.53 11.95
C TYR A 180 11.48 9.55 12.46
N ASN A 181 11.91 9.45 13.73
CA ASN A 181 12.75 10.44 14.40
C ASN A 181 12.14 11.86 14.30
N MET A 182 10.82 11.95 14.48
CA MET A 182 10.05 13.20 14.43
C MET A 182 9.53 13.56 15.82
N ASP A 183 9.82 14.78 16.27
CA ASP A 183 9.21 15.34 17.48
C ASP A 183 7.83 15.94 17.18
N VAL A 184 6.91 15.86 18.15
CA VAL A 184 5.56 16.43 18.03
C VAL A 184 5.45 17.71 18.83
N VAL A 185 5.32 18.84 18.13
CA VAL A 185 5.12 20.16 18.74
C VAL A 185 3.64 20.55 18.68
N VAL A 186 3.04 20.79 19.85
CA VAL A 186 1.66 21.28 19.95
C VAL A 186 1.66 22.79 19.74
N VAL A 187 1.20 23.23 18.57
CA VAL A 187 1.04 24.65 18.25
C VAL A 187 -0.21 25.20 18.96
N PRO A 188 -0.12 26.31 19.71
CA PRO A 188 -1.30 26.94 20.32
C PRO A 188 -2.36 27.31 19.29
N THR A 189 -3.63 27.21 19.67
CA THR A 189 -4.73 27.63 18.79
C THR A 189 -4.76 29.16 18.66
N ASN A 190 -5.21 29.65 17.51
CA ASN A 190 -5.37 31.10 17.26
C ASN A 190 -6.38 31.75 18.23
N LYS A 191 -7.43 31.01 18.58
CA LYS A 191 -8.46 31.42 19.55
C LYS A 191 -8.71 30.29 20.56
N PRO A 192 -9.12 30.60 21.80
CA PRO A 192 -9.48 29.58 22.79
C PRO A 192 -10.63 28.69 22.31
N ILE A 193 -10.55 27.40 22.58
CA ILE A 193 -11.59 26.43 22.24
C ILE A 193 -12.78 26.62 23.18
N GLN A 194 -14.00 26.74 22.63
CA GLN A 194 -15.26 26.88 23.37
C GLN A 194 -16.20 25.68 23.18
N ARG A 195 -15.73 24.61 22.53
CA ARG A 195 -16.52 23.40 22.28
C ARG A 195 -16.84 22.69 23.59
N ASP A 196 -18.10 22.31 23.77
CA ASP A 196 -18.55 21.48 24.88
C ASP A 196 -18.48 19.99 24.49
N ASP A 197 -17.52 19.26 25.05
CA ASP A 197 -17.36 17.83 24.84
C ASP A 197 -18.14 17.06 25.92
N MET A 198 -19.37 16.67 25.58
CA MET A 198 -20.31 16.01 26.48
C MET A 198 -19.86 14.57 26.81
N PRO A 199 -20.22 14.04 27.99
CA PRO A 199 -20.01 12.64 28.34
C PRO A 199 -20.68 11.69 27.35
N ASP A 200 -20.13 10.48 27.23
CA ASP A 200 -20.68 9.45 26.37
C ASP A 200 -22.03 8.96 26.90
N ALA A 201 -23.01 8.81 26.00
CA ALA A 201 -24.28 8.18 26.27
C ALA A 201 -24.20 6.68 25.95
N VAL A 202 -24.16 5.83 26.98
CA VAL A 202 -24.00 4.38 26.82
C VAL A 202 -25.35 3.68 26.95
N TYR A 203 -25.70 2.87 25.95
CA TYR A 203 -26.94 2.11 25.85
C TYR A 203 -26.68 0.61 25.93
N LYS A 204 -27.72 -0.14 26.30
CA LYS A 204 -27.65 -1.60 26.40
C LYS A 204 -27.65 -2.28 25.04
N SER A 205 -28.54 -1.86 24.13
CA SER A 205 -28.73 -2.46 22.80
C SER A 205 -28.46 -1.46 21.67
N ILE A 206 -28.07 -1.98 20.50
CA ILE A 206 -27.88 -1.19 19.28
C ILE A 206 -29.19 -0.50 18.86
N GLU A 207 -30.32 -1.16 19.04
CA GLU A 207 -31.63 -0.59 18.71
C GLU A 207 -31.99 0.62 19.58
N GLY A 208 -31.79 0.50 20.91
CA GLY A 208 -31.98 1.61 21.85
C GLY A 208 -31.06 2.79 21.56
N LYS A 209 -29.79 2.51 21.24
CA LYS A 209 -28.82 3.52 20.79
C LYS A 209 -29.34 4.30 19.60
N PHE A 210 -29.71 3.63 18.50
CA PHE A 210 -30.10 4.34 17.27
C PHE A 210 -31.43 5.09 17.39
N ARG A 211 -32.38 4.61 18.21
CA ARG A 211 -33.58 5.39 18.53
C ARG A 211 -33.22 6.72 19.17
N ASN A 212 -32.36 6.71 20.19
CA ASN A 212 -31.94 7.92 20.90
C ASN A 212 -31.06 8.83 20.04
N VAL A 213 -30.20 8.28 19.17
CA VAL A 213 -29.46 9.08 18.18
C VAL A 213 -30.40 9.87 17.28
N VAL A 214 -31.49 9.24 16.80
CA VAL A 214 -32.48 9.90 15.95
C VAL A 214 -33.29 10.95 16.71
N GLU A 215 -33.60 10.72 17.99
CA GLU A 215 -34.24 11.73 18.86
C GLU A 215 -33.34 12.94 19.09
N GLU A 216 -32.05 12.73 19.38
CA GLU A 216 -31.10 13.84 19.56
C GLU A 216 -30.99 14.66 18.27
N ILE A 217 -30.85 14.01 17.10
CA ILE A 217 -30.82 14.70 15.81
C ILE A 217 -32.11 15.49 15.58
N ALA A 218 -33.28 14.91 15.91
CA ALA A 218 -34.57 15.58 15.74
C ALA A 218 -34.69 16.82 16.64
N GLY A 219 -34.35 16.70 17.92
CA GLY A 219 -34.40 17.82 18.86
C GLY A 219 -33.48 18.98 18.45
N ARG A 220 -32.27 18.68 17.98
CA ARG A 220 -31.30 19.68 17.48
C ARG A 220 -31.73 20.30 16.16
N HIS A 221 -32.30 19.50 15.26
CA HIS A 221 -32.82 19.97 13.98
C HIS A 221 -34.00 20.93 14.18
N GLU A 222 -34.88 20.67 15.15
CA GLU A 222 -36.00 21.55 15.50
C GLU A 222 -35.53 22.93 15.99
N THR A 223 -34.43 23.00 16.74
CA THR A 223 -33.83 24.28 17.15
C THR A 223 -32.99 24.93 16.03
N GLY A 224 -32.83 24.26 14.89
CA GLY A 224 -32.03 24.71 13.75
C GLY A 224 -30.52 24.58 13.94
N GLN A 225 -30.08 23.82 14.94
CA GLN A 225 -28.67 23.54 15.16
C GLN A 225 -28.16 22.55 14.09
N PRO A 226 -27.05 22.85 13.37
CA PRO A 226 -26.50 21.89 12.42
C PRO A 226 -25.89 20.68 13.13
N VAL A 227 -26.08 19.50 12.55
CA VAL A 227 -25.62 18.22 13.10
C VAL A 227 -24.78 17.46 12.08
N LEU A 228 -23.58 17.06 12.48
CA LEU A 228 -22.74 16.10 11.77
C LEU A 228 -22.73 14.78 12.53
N VAL A 229 -23.25 13.72 11.91
CA VAL A 229 -23.29 12.37 12.44
C VAL A 229 -22.12 11.57 11.86
N GLY A 230 -21.21 11.11 12.71
CA GLY A 230 -20.12 10.22 12.32
C GLY A 230 -20.45 8.76 12.60
N THR A 231 -20.40 7.92 11.57
CA THR A 231 -20.58 6.47 11.64
C THR A 231 -19.31 5.75 11.19
N ILE A 232 -19.15 4.47 11.53
CA ILE A 232 -18.00 3.67 11.09
C ILE A 232 -18.31 2.90 9.79
N ALA A 233 -19.55 2.41 9.64
CA ALA A 233 -19.96 1.57 8.51
C ALA A 233 -21.00 2.27 7.62
N ILE A 234 -21.04 1.90 6.34
CA ILE A 234 -21.97 2.46 5.37
C ILE A 234 -23.40 1.99 5.67
N GLU A 235 -23.55 0.74 6.09
CA GLU A 235 -24.82 0.14 6.50
C GLU A 235 -25.44 0.94 7.65
N THR A 236 -24.63 1.35 8.63
CA THR A 236 -25.07 2.19 9.75
C THR A 236 -25.56 3.55 9.27
N SER A 237 -24.87 4.18 8.32
CA SER A 237 -25.32 5.44 7.72
C SER A 237 -26.65 5.32 6.97
N GLU A 238 -26.81 4.28 6.16
CA GLU A 238 -28.06 4.04 5.43
C GLU A 238 -29.20 3.70 6.39
N PHE A 239 -28.91 2.96 7.46
CA PHE A 239 -29.88 2.66 8.50
C PHE A 239 -30.39 3.92 9.20
N ILE A 240 -29.50 4.79 9.67
CA ILE A 240 -29.85 6.08 10.28
C ILE A 240 -30.58 6.97 9.27
N SER A 241 -30.12 7.02 8.02
CA SER A 241 -30.79 7.74 6.93
C SER A 241 -32.25 7.28 6.78
N SER A 242 -32.50 5.98 6.80
CA SER A 242 -33.85 5.43 6.69
C SER A 242 -34.75 5.87 7.85
N MET A 243 -34.20 5.95 9.07
CA MET A 243 -34.94 6.40 10.25
C MET A 243 -35.25 7.90 10.21
N LEU A 244 -34.29 8.72 9.77
CA LEU A 244 -34.49 10.16 9.59
C LEU A 244 -35.51 10.47 8.48
N LYS A 245 -35.50 9.70 7.38
CA LYS A 245 -36.52 9.83 6.30
C LYS A 245 -37.92 9.58 6.84
N LYS A 246 -38.10 8.58 7.72
CA LYS A 246 -39.40 8.31 8.37
C LYS A 246 -39.88 9.46 9.25
N ARG A 247 -38.96 10.27 9.80
CA ARG A 247 -39.27 11.49 10.55
C ARG A 247 -39.42 12.75 9.70
N GLY A 248 -39.19 12.66 8.38
CA GLY A 248 -39.27 13.81 7.47
C GLY A 248 -38.08 14.78 7.57
N ILE A 249 -36.98 14.39 8.22
CA ILE A 249 -35.78 15.21 8.37
C ILE A 249 -34.92 15.10 7.10
N ARG A 250 -34.69 16.23 6.43
CA ARG A 250 -33.79 16.29 5.27
C ARG A 250 -32.34 16.17 5.74
N HIS A 251 -31.58 15.30 5.10
CA HIS A 251 -30.19 15.06 5.43
C HIS A 251 -29.42 14.60 4.19
N GLU A 252 -28.10 14.78 4.25
CA GLU A 252 -27.16 14.31 3.25
C GLU A 252 -26.32 13.14 3.81
N VAL A 253 -25.97 12.17 2.97
CA VAL A 253 -25.16 11.00 3.36
C VAL A 253 -23.87 10.98 2.53
N LEU A 254 -22.73 10.91 3.22
CA LEU A 254 -21.39 10.91 2.64
C LEU A 254 -20.76 9.54 2.86
N ASN A 255 -20.44 8.85 1.76
CA ASN A 255 -20.03 7.45 1.74
C ASN A 255 -18.58 7.23 1.24
N ALA A 256 -17.76 8.29 1.24
CA ALA A 256 -16.36 8.32 0.77
C ALA A 256 -16.14 7.82 -0.68
N LYS A 257 -17.12 8.00 -1.58
CA LYS A 257 -17.03 7.61 -2.99
C LYS A 257 -16.73 8.77 -3.93
N GLN A 258 -17.33 9.93 -3.66
CA GLN A 258 -17.31 11.07 -4.58
C GLN A 258 -16.72 12.28 -3.89
N HIS A 259 -15.38 12.34 -3.83
CA HIS A 259 -14.66 13.36 -3.06
C HIS A 259 -15.07 14.80 -3.39
N GLU A 260 -15.29 15.13 -4.66
CA GLU A 260 -15.67 16.48 -5.08
C GLU A 260 -17.06 16.86 -4.57
N ARG A 261 -18.07 16.00 -4.81
CA ARG A 261 -19.45 16.21 -4.36
C ARG A 261 -19.55 16.22 -2.84
N GLU A 262 -18.82 15.33 -2.16
CA GLU A 262 -18.79 15.26 -0.70
C GLU A 262 -18.19 16.53 -0.11
N SER A 263 -17.11 17.06 -0.69
CA SER A 263 -16.53 18.34 -0.29
C SER A 263 -17.53 19.48 -0.44
N GLU A 264 -18.36 19.49 -1.50
CA GLU A 264 -19.42 20.50 -1.65
C GLU A 264 -20.44 20.43 -0.51
N ILE A 265 -20.86 19.22 -0.14
CA ILE A 265 -21.85 19.01 0.92
C ILE A 265 -21.27 19.42 2.27
N VAL A 266 -20.04 19.01 2.58
CA VAL A 266 -19.35 19.29 3.85
C VAL A 266 -19.13 20.80 4.02
N ALA A 267 -18.75 21.50 2.96
CA ALA A 267 -18.60 22.95 2.96
C ALA A 267 -19.90 23.69 3.32
N GLN A 268 -21.06 23.04 3.20
CA GLN A 268 -22.39 23.58 3.53
C GLN A 268 -23.01 22.92 4.77
N ALA A 269 -22.34 21.96 5.41
CA ALA A 269 -22.86 21.22 6.56
C ALA A 269 -23.07 22.11 7.81
N GLY A 270 -22.42 23.28 7.87
CA GLY A 270 -22.55 24.23 8.98
C GLY A 270 -23.76 25.18 8.88
N ARG A 271 -24.66 24.97 7.91
CA ARG A 271 -25.85 25.83 7.69
C ARG A 271 -26.98 25.55 8.67
N TYR A 272 -27.89 26.50 8.82
CA TYR A 272 -28.98 26.41 9.80
C TYR A 272 -29.90 25.21 9.49
N GLY A 273 -30.07 24.33 10.47
CA GLY A 273 -30.87 23.10 10.36
C GLY A 273 -30.27 22.01 9.45
N ALA A 274 -29.01 22.14 9.00
CA ALA A 274 -28.38 21.12 8.17
C ALA A 274 -28.09 19.84 8.97
N VAL A 275 -28.40 18.68 8.38
CA VAL A 275 -28.05 17.37 8.95
C VAL A 275 -27.21 16.61 7.92
N THR A 276 -26.03 16.18 8.33
CA THR A 276 -25.09 15.46 7.47
C THR A 276 -24.61 14.20 8.17
N ILE A 277 -24.70 13.06 7.48
CA ILE A 277 -24.18 11.77 7.95
C ILE A 277 -22.90 11.48 7.17
N ALA A 278 -21.80 11.23 7.88
CA ALA A 278 -20.50 10.94 7.31
C ALA A 278 -20.00 9.57 7.78
N THR A 279 -19.73 8.67 6.83
CA THR A 279 -19.08 7.38 7.12
C THR A 279 -17.57 7.57 7.26
N ASN A 280 -17.00 7.10 8.35
CA ASN A 280 -15.59 7.24 8.71
C ASN A 280 -15.10 8.69 8.54
N MET A 281 -14.11 8.89 7.67
CA MET A 281 -13.50 10.18 7.39
C MET A 281 -14.06 10.83 6.10
N ALA A 282 -15.28 10.50 5.68
CA ALA A 282 -15.90 11.17 4.54
C ALA A 282 -15.94 12.69 4.77
N GLY A 283 -15.58 13.48 3.75
CA GLY A 283 -15.46 14.93 3.89
C GLY A 283 -14.17 15.42 4.56
N ARG A 284 -13.14 14.58 4.70
CA ARG A 284 -11.83 15.00 5.18
C ARG A 284 -11.21 16.07 4.27
N GLY A 285 -10.42 16.97 4.87
CA GLY A 285 -9.79 18.08 4.16
C GLY A 285 -10.70 19.28 3.86
N THR A 286 -12.02 19.16 4.06
CA THR A 286 -12.95 20.28 3.92
C THR A 286 -13.36 20.86 5.28
N ASP A 287 -13.29 22.17 5.37
CA ASP A 287 -13.64 22.94 6.56
C ASP A 287 -15.15 23.19 6.65
N ILE A 288 -15.74 22.85 7.80
CA ILE A 288 -17.14 23.16 8.11
C ILE A 288 -17.18 24.52 8.81
N VAL A 289 -17.64 25.54 8.09
CA VAL A 289 -17.81 26.91 8.60
C VAL A 289 -19.26 27.12 9.00
N LEU A 290 -19.51 27.73 10.16
CA LEU A 290 -20.87 28.03 10.62
C LEU A 290 -21.53 29.04 9.67
N GLY A 291 -22.74 28.71 9.20
CA GLY A 291 -23.45 29.45 8.15
C GLY A 291 -23.09 29.04 6.72
N GLY A 292 -22.07 28.20 6.52
CA GLY A 292 -21.59 27.73 5.22
C GLY A 292 -20.26 28.37 4.78
N ASN A 293 -19.66 27.85 3.71
CA ASN A 293 -18.36 28.32 3.21
C ASN A 293 -18.53 29.30 2.02
N ALA A 294 -18.23 30.58 2.24
CA ALA A 294 -18.37 31.65 1.25
C ALA A 294 -17.36 31.54 0.09
N GLU A 295 -16.12 31.17 0.40
CA GLU A 295 -15.08 30.95 -0.61
C GLU A 295 -15.47 29.80 -1.55
N PHE A 296 -16.00 28.71 -0.99
CA PHE A 296 -16.45 27.57 -1.78
C PHE A 296 -17.58 27.94 -2.75
N MET A 297 -18.57 28.70 -2.26
CA MET A 297 -19.68 29.18 -3.08
C MET A 297 -19.22 30.15 -4.17
N ALA A 298 -18.27 31.03 -3.86
CA ALA A 298 -17.70 31.96 -4.83
C ALA A 298 -16.93 31.21 -5.93
N LYS A 299 -16.09 30.23 -5.59
CA LYS A 299 -15.38 29.38 -6.57
C LYS A 299 -16.37 28.62 -7.45
N LYS A 300 -17.45 28.09 -6.87
CA LYS A 300 -18.50 27.38 -7.63
C LYS A 300 -19.23 28.29 -8.62
N GLU A 301 -19.52 29.53 -8.25
CA GLU A 301 -20.12 30.50 -9.17
C GLU A 301 -19.13 30.93 -10.26
N MET A 302 -17.84 31.12 -9.94
CA MET A 302 -16.79 31.36 -10.93
C MET A 302 -16.71 30.23 -11.97
N ARG A 303 -16.78 28.96 -11.56
CA ARG A 303 -16.85 27.82 -12.52
C ARG A 303 -18.06 27.89 -13.43
N LYS A 304 -19.22 28.28 -12.90
CA LYS A 304 -20.46 28.46 -13.70
C LYS A 304 -20.35 29.62 -14.70
N LEU A 305 -19.55 30.64 -14.38
CA LEU A 305 -19.25 31.75 -15.27
C LEU A 305 -18.22 31.38 -16.35
N GLY A 306 -17.64 30.17 -16.30
CA GLY A 306 -16.74 29.64 -17.32
C GLY A 306 -15.26 29.87 -17.05
N TYR A 307 -14.88 30.36 -15.87
CA TYR A 307 -13.47 30.46 -15.49
C TYR A 307 -12.85 29.06 -15.29
N ASP A 308 -11.62 28.88 -15.77
CA ASP A 308 -10.84 27.66 -15.55
C ASP A 308 -10.24 27.61 -14.13
N GLU A 309 -9.82 26.42 -13.72
CA GLU A 309 -9.26 26.19 -12.38
C GLU A 309 -7.97 26.97 -12.09
N GLU A 310 -7.11 27.20 -13.10
CA GLU A 310 -5.87 27.95 -12.89
C GLU A 310 -6.21 29.41 -12.57
N THR A 311 -7.12 30.00 -13.33
CA THR A 311 -7.59 31.37 -13.13
C THR A 311 -8.32 31.55 -11.80
N ILE A 312 -9.14 30.58 -11.38
CA ILE A 312 -9.81 30.60 -10.06
C ILE A 312 -8.78 30.55 -8.93
N ASN A 313 -7.76 29.71 -9.06
CA ASN A 313 -6.69 29.60 -8.05
C ASN A 313 -5.85 30.88 -7.96
N LYS A 314 -5.56 31.53 -9.10
CA LYS A 314 -4.89 32.85 -9.11
C LYS A 314 -5.76 33.92 -8.48
N ALA A 315 -7.05 33.95 -8.78
CA ALA A 315 -8.00 34.93 -8.25
C ALA A 315 -8.21 34.80 -6.72
N THR A 316 -8.14 33.58 -6.19
CA THR A 316 -8.30 33.29 -4.75
C THR A 316 -7.00 33.32 -3.96
N GLY A 317 -5.85 33.30 -4.64
CA GLY A 317 -4.52 33.30 -4.03
C GLY A 317 -4.09 34.66 -3.46
N VAL A 318 -3.08 34.60 -2.59
CA VAL A 318 -2.45 35.80 -1.96
C VAL A 318 -1.54 36.53 -2.95
N ILE A 319 -0.99 35.81 -3.94
CA ILE A 319 -0.08 36.36 -4.94
C ILE A 319 -0.85 37.28 -5.88
N GLU A 320 -0.30 38.46 -6.15
CA GLU A 320 -0.83 39.38 -7.16
C GLU A 320 -0.22 39.06 -8.53
N TYR A 321 -1.07 39.03 -9.54
CA TYR A 321 -0.70 38.77 -10.93
C TYR A 321 -1.09 39.98 -11.77
N ASP A 322 -0.20 40.39 -12.68
CA ASP A 322 -0.36 41.60 -13.49
C ASP A 322 -1.10 41.37 -14.82
N ASP A 323 -1.48 40.12 -15.13
CA ASP A 323 -2.24 39.83 -16.34
C ASP A 323 -3.70 40.24 -16.21
N GLN A 324 -4.24 40.87 -17.27
CA GLN A 324 -5.58 41.44 -17.31
C GLN A 324 -6.67 40.44 -16.92
N GLU A 325 -6.52 39.17 -17.34
CA GLU A 325 -7.47 38.09 -17.07
C GLU A 325 -7.53 37.74 -15.58
N SER A 326 -6.38 37.62 -14.91
CA SER A 326 -6.32 37.36 -13.46
C SER A 326 -6.84 38.53 -12.62
N VAL A 327 -6.61 39.77 -13.06
CA VAL A 327 -7.13 40.97 -12.39
C VAL A 327 -8.66 41.01 -12.45
N GLU A 328 -9.24 40.82 -13.64
CA GLU A 328 -10.70 40.78 -13.83
C GLU A 328 -11.35 39.61 -13.06
N ALA A 329 -10.71 38.44 -13.05
CA ALA A 329 -11.16 37.29 -12.28
C ALA A 329 -11.13 37.56 -10.77
N LYS A 330 -10.11 38.25 -10.25
CA LYS A 330 -9.99 38.63 -8.84
C LYS A 330 -11.04 39.65 -8.41
N GLU A 331 -11.33 40.64 -9.24
CA GLU A 331 -12.43 41.58 -9.00
C GLU A 331 -13.80 40.88 -8.99
N THR A 332 -14.02 39.99 -9.94
CA THR A 332 -15.26 39.22 -10.07
C THR A 332 -15.46 38.30 -8.87
N TYR A 333 -14.42 37.57 -8.50
CA TYR A 333 -14.38 36.76 -7.27
C TYR A 333 -14.69 37.62 -6.04
N GLY A 334 -14.08 38.80 -5.89
CA GLY A 334 -14.32 39.70 -4.76
C GLY A 334 -15.77 40.15 -4.62
N LYS A 335 -16.45 40.44 -5.75
CA LYS A 335 -17.88 40.81 -5.78
C LYS A 335 -18.76 39.62 -5.36
N ILE A 336 -18.51 38.45 -5.93
CA ILE A 336 -19.28 37.22 -5.64
C ILE A 336 -19.06 36.80 -4.18
N TYR A 337 -17.81 36.81 -3.71
CA TYR A 337 -17.45 36.48 -2.35
C TYR A 337 -18.16 37.40 -1.35
N SER A 338 -18.14 38.72 -1.57
CA SER A 338 -18.79 39.69 -0.67
C SER A 338 -20.30 39.47 -0.57
N LYS A 339 -20.94 39.11 -1.69
CA LYS A 339 -22.36 38.76 -1.74
C LYS A 339 -22.66 37.55 -0.84
N TYR A 340 -21.98 36.42 -1.07
CA TYR A 340 -22.20 35.22 -0.25
C TYR A 340 -21.79 35.41 1.20
N LYS A 341 -20.72 36.16 1.45
CA LYS A 341 -20.20 36.42 2.80
C LYS A 341 -21.25 37.12 3.66
N THR A 342 -21.99 38.07 3.10
CA THR A 342 -23.06 38.77 3.82
C THR A 342 -24.18 37.82 4.25
N ASP A 343 -24.64 36.96 3.34
CA ASP A 343 -25.71 36.00 3.62
C ASP A 343 -25.26 34.93 4.63
N ILE A 344 -24.04 34.41 4.45
CA ILE A 344 -23.42 33.38 5.29
C ILE A 344 -23.12 33.90 6.69
N ASP A 345 -22.65 35.14 6.83
CA ASP A 345 -22.39 35.72 8.15
C ASP A 345 -23.69 35.91 8.94
N ALA A 346 -24.76 36.36 8.28
CA ALA A 346 -26.08 36.46 8.90
C ALA A 346 -26.65 35.09 9.33
N GLU A 347 -26.44 34.04 8.53
CA GLU A 347 -26.82 32.68 8.88
C GLU A 347 -25.92 32.09 9.98
N GLY A 348 -24.62 32.39 9.94
CA GLY A 348 -23.62 31.95 10.93
C GLY A 348 -23.94 32.46 12.33
N GLU A 349 -24.42 33.70 12.47
CA GLU A 349 -24.88 34.21 13.78
C GLU A 349 -26.10 33.45 14.31
N LYS A 350 -27.04 33.02 13.44
CA LYS A 350 -28.16 32.16 13.86
C LYS A 350 -27.66 30.79 14.34
N VAL A 351 -26.71 30.21 13.61
CA VAL A 351 -26.11 28.92 13.97
C VAL A 351 -25.36 29.00 15.30
N LYS A 352 -24.59 30.08 15.54
CA LYS A 352 -23.94 30.32 16.84
C LYS A 352 -24.95 30.46 17.96
N ALA A 353 -26.03 31.21 17.74
CA ALA A 353 -27.12 31.35 18.72
C ALA A 353 -27.83 30.02 19.01
N ALA A 354 -27.90 29.11 18.03
CA ALA A 354 -28.43 27.76 18.18
C ALA A 354 -27.44 26.78 18.85
N GLY A 355 -26.25 27.23 19.26
CA GLY A 355 -25.24 26.41 19.95
C GLY A 355 -24.08 25.92 19.07
N GLY A 356 -23.99 26.40 17.82
CA GLY A 356 -22.94 26.01 16.88
C GLY A 356 -23.09 24.60 16.32
N LEU A 357 -22.05 24.06 15.68
CA LEU A 357 -22.09 22.72 15.11
C LEU A 357 -22.11 21.65 16.20
N HIS A 358 -23.08 20.75 16.15
CA HIS A 358 -23.13 19.56 17.01
C HIS A 358 -22.54 18.35 16.29
N ILE A 359 -21.60 17.67 16.94
CA ILE A 359 -20.98 16.44 16.45
C ILE A 359 -21.55 15.25 17.22
N LEU A 360 -22.12 14.30 16.49
CA LEU A 360 -22.66 13.07 17.06
C LEU A 360 -21.87 11.87 16.54
N GLY A 361 -21.11 11.21 17.41
CA GLY A 361 -20.49 9.92 17.11
C GLY A 361 -21.44 8.78 17.43
N THR A 362 -21.67 7.85 16.51
CA THR A 362 -22.61 6.74 16.74
C THR A 362 -21.96 5.50 17.36
N GLU A 363 -20.62 5.49 17.40
CA GLU A 363 -19.74 4.44 17.92
C GLU A 363 -18.38 5.07 18.25
N ARG A 364 -17.54 4.35 19.01
CA ARG A 364 -16.13 4.71 19.25
C ARG A 364 -15.25 4.04 18.21
N HIS A 365 -14.32 4.78 17.63
CA HIS A 365 -13.32 4.20 16.73
C HIS A 365 -12.28 3.38 17.52
N GLU A 366 -11.51 2.56 16.79
CA GLU A 366 -10.37 1.81 17.34
C GLU A 366 -9.33 2.70 18.04
N SER A 367 -9.25 3.97 17.62
CA SER A 367 -8.30 4.95 18.15
C SER A 367 -9.01 6.20 18.63
N ARG A 368 -8.58 6.70 19.80
CA ARG A 368 -9.04 7.97 20.39
C ARG A 368 -8.74 9.16 19.47
N ARG A 369 -7.68 9.04 18.67
CA ARG A 369 -7.27 10.06 17.71
C ARG A 369 -8.36 10.35 16.69
N ILE A 370 -8.92 9.31 16.09
CA ILE A 370 -9.97 9.40 15.06
C ILE A 370 -11.25 10.00 15.67
N ASP A 371 -11.61 9.60 16.89
CA ASP A 371 -12.72 10.22 17.62
C ASP A 371 -12.49 11.72 17.84
N ASN A 372 -11.28 12.12 18.22
CA ASN A 372 -10.94 13.53 18.42
C ASN A 372 -10.91 14.32 17.11
N GLN A 373 -10.56 13.70 15.98
CA GLN A 373 -10.68 14.33 14.66
C GLN A 373 -12.15 14.63 14.34
N LEU A 374 -13.06 13.70 14.63
CA LEU A 374 -14.50 13.91 14.48
C LEU A 374 -14.99 15.07 15.37
N ARG A 375 -14.63 15.08 16.66
CA ARG A 375 -14.91 16.20 17.58
C ARG A 375 -14.36 17.53 17.05
N GLY A 376 -13.14 17.50 16.51
CA GLY A 376 -12.40 18.63 15.93
C GLY A 376 -13.06 19.25 14.69
N ARG A 377 -14.11 18.64 14.14
CA ARG A 377 -14.94 19.27 13.10
C ARG A 377 -15.77 20.43 13.66
N SER A 378 -16.03 20.46 14.96
CA SER A 378 -16.74 21.55 15.66
C SER A 378 -15.81 22.40 16.54
N GLY A 379 -16.26 23.62 16.86
CA GLY A 379 -15.55 24.57 17.73
C GLY A 379 -14.32 25.22 17.11
N ARG A 380 -14.31 25.36 15.78
CA ARG A 380 -13.18 25.92 15.03
C ARG A 380 -13.07 27.43 15.25
N GLN A 381 -11.83 27.94 15.29
CA GLN A 381 -11.56 29.37 15.50
C GLN A 381 -12.32 29.98 16.71
N GLY A 382 -12.49 29.19 17.77
CA GLY A 382 -13.17 29.61 19.00
C GLY A 382 -14.69 29.75 18.89
N ASP A 383 -15.29 29.22 17.82
CA ASP A 383 -16.74 29.13 17.70
C ASP A 383 -17.33 28.22 18.79
N ALA A 384 -18.60 28.50 19.14
CA ALA A 384 -19.40 27.59 19.95
C ALA A 384 -19.65 26.28 19.20
N GLY A 385 -19.85 25.21 19.95
CA GLY A 385 -20.13 23.89 19.39
C GLY A 385 -20.21 22.85 20.48
N SER A 386 -20.68 21.66 20.13
CA SER A 386 -20.75 20.54 21.07
C SER A 386 -20.40 19.23 20.38
N SER A 387 -19.97 18.24 21.17
CA SER A 387 -19.78 16.87 20.70
C SER A 387 -20.29 15.87 21.72
N GLN A 388 -20.90 14.78 21.24
CA GLN A 388 -21.33 13.66 22.08
C GLN A 388 -21.20 12.33 21.33
N PHE A 389 -20.83 11.27 22.03
CA PHE A 389 -20.78 9.91 21.48
C PHE A 389 -21.89 9.06 22.10
N PHE A 390 -22.58 8.30 21.25
CA PHE A 390 -23.59 7.33 21.60
C PHE A 390 -22.98 5.95 21.38
N ILE A 391 -22.98 5.10 22.41
CA ILE A 391 -22.26 3.82 22.40
C ILE A 391 -23.21 2.72 22.86
N SER A 392 -23.16 1.54 22.26
CA SER A 392 -23.83 0.34 22.74
C SER A 392 -22.83 -0.63 23.36
N LEU A 393 -23.26 -1.39 24.36
CA LEU A 393 -22.49 -2.53 24.87
C LEU A 393 -22.30 -3.64 23.82
N GLU A 394 -23.15 -3.67 22.80
CA GLU A 394 -23.09 -4.61 21.69
C GLU A 394 -22.18 -4.12 20.54
N ASP A 395 -21.69 -2.88 20.58
CA ASP A 395 -20.77 -2.35 19.56
C ASP A 395 -19.45 -3.14 19.53
N ASP A 396 -18.79 -3.22 18.38
CA ASP A 396 -17.63 -4.09 18.17
C ASP A 396 -16.47 -3.82 19.13
N LEU A 397 -16.19 -2.55 19.46
CA LEU A 397 -15.17 -2.19 20.44
C LEU A 397 -15.47 -2.79 21.81
N MET A 398 -16.74 -2.71 22.25
CA MET A 398 -17.19 -3.22 23.55
C MET A 398 -17.29 -4.74 23.55
N ARG A 399 -17.73 -5.35 22.45
CA ARG A 399 -17.82 -6.81 22.30
C ARG A 399 -16.44 -7.49 22.28
N LEU A 400 -15.46 -6.89 21.61
CA LEU A 400 -14.13 -7.47 21.44
C LEU A 400 -13.18 -7.15 22.60
N PHE A 401 -13.33 -5.97 23.23
CA PHE A 401 -12.36 -5.46 24.20
C PHE A 401 -12.98 -4.95 25.50
N GLY A 402 -14.32 -4.90 25.60
CA GLY A 402 -15.01 -4.61 26.84
C GLY A 402 -14.77 -5.72 27.87
N SER A 403 -14.52 -5.33 29.12
CA SER A 403 -14.34 -6.30 30.19
C SER A 403 -15.67 -6.99 30.51
N GLU A 404 -15.68 -8.31 30.74
CA GLU A 404 -16.85 -9.08 31.21
C GLU A 404 -17.52 -8.47 32.46
N ARG A 405 -16.75 -7.71 33.25
CA ARG A 405 -17.24 -6.95 34.41
C ARG A 405 -18.31 -5.91 34.06
N ILE A 406 -18.32 -5.34 32.86
CA ILE A 406 -19.28 -4.30 32.46
C ILE A 406 -20.65 -4.94 32.19
N GLN A 407 -20.68 -6.05 31.45
CA GLN A 407 -21.90 -6.82 31.18
C GLN A 407 -22.59 -7.19 32.50
N GLY A 408 -21.82 -7.74 33.45
CA GLY A 408 -22.35 -8.16 34.76
C GLY A 408 -22.82 -7.02 35.67
N VAL A 409 -22.38 -5.78 35.44
CA VAL A 409 -22.88 -4.59 36.16
C VAL A 409 -24.20 -4.12 35.54
N VAL A 410 -24.29 -4.08 34.21
CA VAL A 410 -25.50 -3.65 33.50
C VAL A 410 -26.66 -4.64 33.68
N ASP A 411 -26.38 -5.94 33.65
CA ASP A 411 -27.38 -6.98 33.89
C ASP A 411 -27.97 -6.90 35.32
N ARG A 412 -27.20 -6.42 36.29
CA ARG A 412 -27.67 -6.21 37.68
C ARG A 412 -28.43 -4.91 37.88
N LEU A 413 -28.21 -3.90 37.03
CA LEU A 413 -28.86 -2.59 37.13
C LEU A 413 -30.31 -2.60 36.60
N GLY A 414 -30.74 -3.65 35.89
CA GLY A 414 -32.12 -3.81 35.45
C GLY A 414 -32.58 -2.72 34.46
N MET A 415 -31.66 -2.22 33.65
CA MET A 415 -31.90 -1.10 32.73
C MET A 415 -32.79 -1.48 31.56
N SER A 416 -33.63 -0.52 31.15
CA SER A 416 -34.35 -0.60 29.88
C SER A 416 -33.42 -0.26 28.72
N ASP A 417 -33.82 -0.63 27.50
CA ASP A 417 -33.00 -0.40 26.31
C ASP A 417 -32.85 1.09 25.96
N ASP A 418 -33.75 1.95 26.44
CA ASP A 418 -33.77 3.38 26.14
C ASP A 418 -33.08 4.24 27.22
N ASP A 419 -32.72 3.66 28.38
CA ASP A 419 -32.04 4.39 29.44
C ASP A 419 -30.54 4.55 29.13
N ALA A 420 -30.05 5.78 29.05
CA ALA A 420 -28.63 6.08 28.89
C ALA A 420 -27.88 6.03 30.23
N ILE A 421 -26.73 5.35 30.27
CA ILE A 421 -25.81 5.43 31.40
C ILE A 421 -24.86 6.61 31.20
N GLU A 422 -25.14 7.71 31.90
CA GLU A 422 -24.18 8.81 32.06
C GLU A 422 -23.27 8.52 33.27
N ALA A 423 -22.33 7.60 33.09
CA ALA A 423 -21.34 7.31 34.13
C ALA A 423 -19.93 7.53 33.60
N SER A 424 -19.26 8.55 34.13
CA SER A 424 -17.83 8.82 33.94
C SER A 424 -16.93 7.60 34.24
N ILE A 425 -17.43 6.63 35.01
CA ILE A 425 -16.80 5.34 35.29
C ILE A 425 -16.67 4.47 34.03
N LEU A 426 -17.67 4.49 33.14
CA LEU A 426 -17.65 3.72 31.89
C LEU A 426 -16.68 4.32 30.87
N SER A 427 -16.55 5.65 30.83
CA SER A 427 -15.61 6.34 29.94
C SER A 427 -14.16 5.86 30.12
N LYS A 428 -13.70 5.65 31.36
CA LYS A 428 -12.35 5.10 31.63
C LYS A 428 -12.16 3.69 31.10
N SER A 429 -13.21 2.88 31.11
CA SER A 429 -13.15 1.50 30.62
C SER A 429 -13.09 1.47 29.10
N ILE A 430 -13.85 2.34 28.43
CA ILE A 430 -13.80 2.56 26.98
C ILE A 430 -12.41 3.06 26.56
N GLU A 431 -11.86 4.05 27.27
CA GLU A 431 -10.49 4.54 27.01
C GLU A 431 -9.44 3.42 27.19
N GLY A 432 -9.62 2.55 28.18
CA GLY A 432 -8.77 1.38 28.39
C GLY A 432 -8.85 0.37 27.24
N ALA A 433 -10.04 0.15 26.69
CA ALA A 433 -10.26 -0.70 25.52
C ALA A 433 -9.57 -0.10 24.27
N GLN A 434 -9.78 1.19 23.98
CA GLN A 434 -9.11 1.88 22.86
C GLN A 434 -7.58 1.80 22.98
N LYS A 435 -7.02 2.08 24.16
CA LYS A 435 -5.57 2.00 24.38
C LYS A 435 -5.01 0.59 24.13
N LYS A 436 -5.77 -0.46 24.45
CA LYS A 436 -5.38 -1.85 24.18
C LYS A 436 -5.38 -2.15 22.68
N VAL A 437 -6.37 -1.63 21.95
CA VAL A 437 -6.45 -1.76 20.47
C VAL A 437 -5.32 -0.98 19.80
N GLU A 438 -5.07 0.26 20.22
CA GLU A 438 -3.95 1.08 19.74
C GLU A 438 -2.60 0.39 19.98
N GLY A 439 -2.36 -0.14 21.18
CA GLY A 439 -1.13 -0.88 21.49
C GLY A 439 -0.95 -2.15 20.64
N ARG A 440 -2.04 -2.87 20.35
CA ARG A 440 -2.03 -4.01 19.42
C ARG A 440 -1.68 -3.56 17.99
N ASN A 441 -2.33 -2.50 17.50
CA ASN A 441 -2.09 -1.96 16.16
C ASN A 441 -0.66 -1.43 16.01
N PHE A 442 -0.13 -0.74 17.02
CA PHE A 442 1.26 -0.32 17.09
C PHE A 442 2.21 -1.52 17.01
N SER A 443 1.94 -2.58 17.77
CA SER A 443 2.76 -3.81 17.74
C SER A 443 2.76 -4.47 16.36
N ILE A 444 1.60 -4.52 15.68
CA ILE A 444 1.49 -5.03 14.31
C ILE A 444 2.35 -4.20 13.35
N ARG A 445 2.25 -2.87 13.41
CA ARG A 445 3.05 -1.97 12.55
C ARG A 445 4.54 -2.11 12.83
N LYS A 446 4.93 -2.16 14.10
CA LYS A 446 6.32 -2.37 14.52
C LYS A 446 6.87 -3.69 13.97
N HIS A 447 6.10 -4.78 14.06
CA HIS A 447 6.49 -6.05 13.45
C HIS A 447 6.61 -5.94 11.93
N VAL A 448 5.63 -5.36 11.23
CA VAL A 448 5.70 -5.15 9.76
C VAL A 448 6.95 -4.38 9.37
N LEU A 449 7.29 -3.32 10.10
CA LEU A 449 8.50 -2.53 9.89
C LEU A 449 9.78 -3.34 10.13
N GLN A 450 9.84 -4.14 11.20
CA GLN A 450 11.02 -4.97 11.50
C GLN A 450 11.36 -5.96 10.37
N TYR A 451 10.34 -6.62 9.79
CA TYR A 451 10.54 -7.49 8.63
C TYR A 451 10.96 -6.70 7.38
N ASP A 452 10.35 -5.54 7.14
CA ASP A 452 10.72 -4.69 5.99
C ASP A 452 12.10 -4.04 6.15
N ASP A 453 12.58 -3.79 7.37
CA ASP A 453 13.93 -3.25 7.61
C ASP A 453 15.04 -4.20 7.13
N VAL A 454 14.82 -5.52 7.29
CA VAL A 454 15.71 -6.55 6.72
C VAL A 454 15.71 -6.46 5.19
N MET A 455 14.51 -6.44 4.59
CA MET A 455 14.36 -6.30 3.13
C MET A 455 14.90 -4.97 2.61
N ASN A 456 14.77 -3.89 3.39
CA ASN A 456 15.19 -2.56 2.98
C ASN A 456 16.71 -2.46 2.84
N ARG A 457 17.47 -3.09 3.74
CA ARG A 457 18.95 -3.16 3.62
C ARG A 457 19.37 -3.89 2.34
N GLN A 458 18.74 -5.03 2.04
CA GLN A 458 19.00 -5.78 0.81
C GLN A 458 18.61 -4.98 -0.44
N ARG A 459 17.44 -4.32 -0.39
CA ARG A 459 16.91 -3.46 -1.45
C ARG A 459 17.85 -2.29 -1.75
N GLU A 460 18.42 -1.64 -0.74
CA GLU A 460 19.37 -0.54 -0.92
C GLU A 460 20.58 -0.98 -1.73
N ILE A 461 21.14 -2.16 -1.43
CA ILE A 461 22.26 -2.75 -2.17
C ILE A 461 21.85 -2.99 -3.63
N ILE A 462 20.77 -3.76 -3.86
CA ILE A 462 20.31 -4.10 -5.21
C ILE A 462 19.93 -2.85 -6.02
N TYR A 463 19.27 -1.88 -5.42
CA TYR A 463 18.86 -0.65 -6.11
C TYR A 463 20.04 0.26 -6.41
N SER A 464 21.10 0.22 -5.59
CA SER A 464 22.35 0.91 -5.90
C SER A 464 23.00 0.31 -7.15
N GLU A 465 23.03 -1.02 -7.27
CA GLU A 465 23.57 -1.73 -8.44
C GLU A 465 22.75 -1.45 -9.71
N ARG A 466 21.43 -1.52 -9.62
CA ARG A 466 20.53 -1.16 -10.74
C ARG A 466 20.75 0.29 -11.18
N ARG A 467 20.99 1.20 -10.24
CA ARG A 467 21.20 2.62 -10.55
C ARG A 467 22.50 2.85 -11.33
N LYS A 468 23.61 2.20 -10.94
CA LYS A 468 24.89 2.27 -11.69
C LYS A 468 24.70 1.88 -13.16
N VAL A 469 23.98 0.79 -13.39
CA VAL A 469 23.65 0.30 -14.73
C VAL A 469 22.80 1.32 -15.51
N LEU A 470 21.75 1.87 -14.89
CA LEU A 470 20.83 2.81 -15.54
C LEU A 470 21.45 4.19 -15.79
N GLN A 471 22.44 4.60 -14.99
CA GLN A 471 23.20 5.83 -15.18
C GLN A 471 24.27 5.71 -16.27
N GLY A 472 24.48 4.51 -16.81
CA GLY A 472 25.41 4.27 -17.91
C GLY A 472 26.87 4.25 -17.50
N GLU A 473 27.16 3.92 -16.24
CA GLU A 473 28.53 3.75 -15.74
C GLU A 473 29.27 2.63 -16.50
N ASP A 474 30.59 2.73 -16.52
CA ASP A 474 31.44 1.65 -17.02
C ASP A 474 31.53 0.54 -15.96
N LEU A 475 31.10 -0.66 -16.32
CA LEU A 475 31.00 -1.80 -15.41
C LEU A 475 32.19 -2.76 -15.55
N LYS A 476 33.21 -2.44 -16.36
CA LYS A 476 34.35 -3.32 -16.61
C LYS A 476 34.99 -3.80 -15.31
N GLU A 477 35.46 -2.86 -14.50
CA GLU A 477 36.15 -3.14 -13.24
C GLU A 477 35.26 -3.93 -12.28
N TYR A 478 33.96 -3.62 -12.28
CA TYR A 478 33.00 -4.33 -11.45
C TYR A 478 32.82 -5.79 -11.90
N ILE A 479 32.75 -6.06 -13.19
CA ILE A 479 32.67 -7.42 -13.73
C ILE A 479 33.95 -8.20 -13.43
N PHE A 480 35.13 -7.57 -13.57
CA PHE A 480 36.39 -8.21 -13.17
C PHE A 480 36.41 -8.59 -11.68
N SER A 481 35.84 -7.75 -10.82
CA SER A 481 35.69 -8.09 -9.40
C SER A 481 34.74 -9.26 -9.16
N MET A 482 33.73 -9.47 -10.02
CA MET A 482 32.86 -10.66 -9.95
C MET A 482 33.60 -11.91 -10.43
N ILE A 483 34.38 -11.80 -11.51
CA ILE A 483 35.21 -12.91 -12.03
C ILE A 483 36.20 -13.36 -10.95
N GLU A 484 36.87 -12.42 -10.30
CA GLU A 484 37.79 -12.72 -9.20
C GLU A 484 37.10 -13.46 -8.07
N LYS A 485 35.93 -13.00 -7.62
CA LYS A 485 35.17 -13.67 -6.55
C LYS A 485 34.73 -15.08 -6.94
N VAL A 486 34.25 -15.28 -8.16
CA VAL A 486 33.80 -16.60 -8.64
C VAL A 486 34.98 -17.58 -8.68
N ILE A 487 36.17 -17.13 -9.11
CA ILE A 487 37.40 -17.93 -9.09
C ILE A 487 37.82 -18.24 -7.66
N ASP A 488 37.83 -17.23 -6.78
CA ASP A 488 38.20 -17.39 -5.37
C ASP A 488 37.30 -18.40 -4.66
N GLU A 489 35.99 -18.32 -4.85
CA GLU A 489 35.03 -19.26 -4.27
C GLU A 489 35.22 -20.67 -4.83
N ALA A 490 35.47 -20.81 -6.14
CA ALA A 490 35.74 -22.11 -6.75
C ALA A 490 37.03 -22.74 -6.19
N ILE A 491 38.12 -21.98 -6.10
CA ILE A 491 39.39 -22.45 -5.52
C ILE A 491 39.19 -22.79 -4.04
N ALA A 492 38.51 -21.94 -3.28
CA ALA A 492 38.28 -22.16 -1.86
C ALA A 492 37.57 -23.49 -1.61
N VAL A 493 36.49 -23.80 -2.34
CA VAL A 493 35.70 -25.04 -2.20
C VAL A 493 36.49 -26.30 -2.54
N HIS A 494 37.33 -26.27 -3.58
CA HIS A 494 38.04 -27.46 -4.06
C HIS A 494 39.44 -27.65 -3.43
N THR A 495 39.89 -26.66 -2.64
CA THR A 495 41.13 -26.73 -1.86
C THR A 495 40.86 -26.77 -0.34
N VAL A 496 39.62 -27.01 0.08
CA VAL A 496 39.24 -27.13 1.51
C VAL A 496 39.94 -28.31 2.16
N GLY A 497 40.41 -28.11 3.40
CA GLY A 497 40.77 -29.22 4.30
C GLY A 497 42.23 -29.69 4.24
N SER A 498 43.04 -29.20 3.29
CA SER A 498 44.46 -29.51 3.22
C SER A 498 45.32 -28.34 2.71
N GLU A 499 46.49 -28.17 3.31
CA GLU A 499 47.54 -27.26 2.83
C GLU A 499 48.40 -27.91 1.73
N TYR A 500 48.24 -29.21 1.49
CA TYR A 500 49.00 -29.97 0.50
C TYR A 500 48.29 -29.96 -0.86
N PRO A 501 48.96 -29.45 -1.93
CA PRO A 501 48.38 -29.40 -3.27
C PRO A 501 47.97 -30.75 -3.86
N GLU A 502 48.63 -31.82 -3.44
CA GLU A 502 48.34 -33.20 -3.85
C GLU A 502 46.95 -33.70 -3.40
N GLU A 503 46.39 -33.09 -2.35
CA GLU A 503 45.09 -33.47 -1.79
C GLU A 503 43.94 -32.58 -2.31
N TRP A 504 44.24 -31.63 -3.21
CA TRP A 504 43.22 -30.75 -3.80
C TRP A 504 42.42 -31.46 -4.89
N ASP A 505 41.11 -31.17 -4.95
CA ASP A 505 40.23 -31.67 -6.00
C ASP A 505 40.36 -30.82 -7.27
N MET A 506 41.49 -30.99 -7.95
CA MET A 506 41.82 -30.25 -9.17
C MET A 506 40.89 -30.59 -10.34
N ASP A 507 40.39 -31.82 -10.40
CA ASP A 507 39.44 -32.24 -11.43
C ASP A 507 38.07 -31.59 -11.20
N GLY A 508 37.57 -31.58 -9.96
CA GLY A 508 36.34 -30.87 -9.60
C GLY A 508 36.42 -29.35 -9.84
N LEU A 509 37.58 -28.74 -9.54
CA LEU A 509 37.83 -27.32 -9.83
C LEU A 509 37.72 -27.03 -11.33
N LYS A 510 38.34 -27.87 -12.18
CA LYS A 510 38.29 -27.76 -13.64
C LYS A 510 36.88 -27.94 -14.17
N GLU A 511 36.15 -28.96 -13.72
CA GLU A 511 34.76 -29.19 -14.11
C GLU A 511 33.86 -28.01 -13.73
N LYS A 512 34.00 -27.47 -12.51
CA LYS A 512 33.23 -26.32 -12.04
C LYS A 512 33.55 -25.06 -12.86
N LEU A 513 34.83 -24.75 -13.10
CA LEU A 513 35.22 -23.57 -13.88
C LEU A 513 34.82 -23.69 -15.36
N LYS A 514 34.87 -24.90 -15.94
CA LYS A 514 34.36 -25.20 -17.28
C LYS A 514 32.86 -24.98 -17.41
N ALA A 515 32.09 -25.40 -16.40
CA ALA A 515 30.65 -25.18 -16.38
C ALA A 515 30.28 -23.68 -16.35
N ILE A 516 31.15 -22.83 -15.79
CA ILE A 516 30.92 -21.39 -15.72
C ILE A 516 31.45 -20.69 -16.97
N PHE A 517 32.74 -20.83 -17.31
CA PHE A 517 33.32 -20.12 -18.45
C PHE A 517 34.67 -20.61 -19.00
N MET A 518 35.47 -21.39 -18.26
CA MET A 518 36.88 -21.62 -18.57
C MET A 518 37.16 -23.07 -19.04
N PRO A 519 37.62 -23.29 -20.29
CA PRO A 519 38.01 -24.62 -20.75
C PRO A 519 39.09 -25.27 -19.87
N GLU A 520 39.06 -26.59 -19.74
CA GLU A 520 40.00 -27.35 -18.87
C GLU A 520 41.47 -27.14 -19.29
N GLU A 521 41.70 -26.94 -20.59
CA GLU A 521 43.00 -26.69 -21.22
C GLU A 521 43.70 -25.43 -20.68
N ASN A 522 42.94 -24.50 -20.07
CA ASN A 522 43.48 -23.26 -19.51
C ASN A 522 44.13 -23.44 -18.12
N LEU A 523 43.93 -24.58 -17.47
CA LEU A 523 44.46 -24.89 -16.12
C LEU A 523 45.18 -26.24 -16.11
N GLU A 524 46.06 -26.46 -17.08
CA GLU A 524 46.95 -27.62 -17.11
C GLU A 524 48.26 -27.34 -16.36
N TYR A 525 48.55 -28.19 -15.37
CA TYR A 525 49.75 -28.11 -14.56
C TYR A 525 50.53 -29.41 -14.68
N GLU A 526 51.80 -29.33 -15.07
CA GLU A 526 52.71 -30.49 -15.15
C GLU A 526 53.18 -30.97 -13.75
N ASP A 527 53.18 -30.08 -12.76
CA ASP A 527 53.68 -30.34 -11.40
C ASP A 527 52.75 -29.69 -10.36
N ILE A 528 51.85 -30.50 -9.80
CA ILE A 528 50.83 -30.06 -8.83
C ILE A 528 51.47 -29.72 -7.47
N GLU A 529 52.59 -30.35 -7.11
CA GLU A 529 53.25 -30.23 -5.79
C GLU A 529 53.81 -28.82 -5.52
N LYS A 530 54.00 -28.00 -6.57
CA LYS A 530 54.51 -26.63 -6.47
C LYS A 530 53.42 -25.55 -6.47
N LEU A 531 52.16 -25.93 -6.58
CA LEU A 531 51.07 -24.97 -6.63
C LEU A 531 50.76 -24.41 -5.24
N ASP A 532 50.56 -23.11 -5.16
CA ASP A 532 49.88 -22.50 -4.03
C ASP A 532 48.56 -21.87 -4.50
N ARG A 533 47.67 -21.56 -3.54
CA ARG A 533 46.35 -20.99 -3.85
C ARG A 533 46.46 -19.64 -4.58
N GLU A 534 47.49 -18.86 -4.27
CA GLU A 534 47.73 -17.55 -4.89
C GLU A 534 48.15 -17.68 -6.36
N THR A 535 48.98 -18.68 -6.69
CA THR A 535 49.42 -18.98 -8.05
C THR A 535 48.26 -19.51 -8.87
N LEU A 536 47.46 -20.44 -8.32
CA LEU A 536 46.21 -20.90 -8.95
C LEU A 536 45.25 -19.74 -9.26
N LYS A 537 45.04 -18.85 -8.28
CA LYS A 537 44.20 -17.67 -8.45
C LYS A 537 44.73 -16.77 -9.56
N LYS A 538 46.04 -16.49 -9.55
CA LYS A 538 46.69 -15.62 -10.53
C LYS A 538 46.59 -16.19 -11.95
N ASP A 539 46.82 -17.48 -12.11
CA ASP A 539 46.76 -18.15 -13.41
C ASP A 539 45.34 -18.17 -13.95
N ALA A 540 44.36 -18.53 -13.12
CA ALA A 540 42.94 -18.50 -13.49
C ALA A 540 42.47 -17.09 -13.85
N LEU A 541 42.87 -16.06 -13.08
CA LEU A 541 42.58 -14.67 -13.40
C LEU A 541 43.24 -14.22 -14.71
N GLY A 542 44.48 -14.63 -14.96
CA GLY A 542 45.20 -14.36 -16.19
C GLY A 542 44.46 -14.93 -17.40
N ALA A 543 44.10 -16.22 -17.35
CA ALA A 543 43.32 -16.87 -18.38
C ALA A 543 41.95 -16.21 -18.60
N ALA A 544 41.22 -15.89 -17.53
CA ALA A 544 39.93 -15.20 -17.61
C ALA A 544 40.06 -13.81 -18.27
N THR A 545 41.11 -13.06 -17.95
CA THR A 545 41.40 -11.74 -18.52
C THR A 545 41.68 -11.81 -20.01
N GLU A 546 42.49 -12.77 -20.44
CA GLU A 546 42.78 -12.98 -21.87
C GLU A 546 41.52 -13.37 -22.65
N MET A 547 40.70 -14.27 -22.10
CA MET A 547 39.44 -14.67 -22.71
C MET A 547 38.46 -13.49 -22.83
N TYR A 548 38.38 -12.65 -21.80
CA TYR A 548 37.54 -11.45 -21.81
C TYR A 548 38.01 -10.46 -22.87
N ALA A 549 39.32 -10.24 -22.97
CA ALA A 549 39.91 -9.33 -23.95
C ALA A 549 39.62 -9.77 -25.39
N LYS A 550 39.77 -11.08 -25.69
CA LYS A 550 39.43 -11.65 -27.00
C LYS A 550 37.95 -11.42 -27.36
N LYS A 551 37.05 -11.59 -26.39
CA LYS A 551 35.61 -11.32 -26.57
C LYS A 551 35.30 -9.85 -26.79
N GLU A 552 35.96 -8.96 -26.04
CA GLU A 552 35.79 -7.52 -26.21
C GLU A 552 36.27 -7.06 -27.59
N GLU A 553 37.35 -7.66 -28.11
CA GLU A 553 37.85 -7.41 -29.46
C GLU A 553 36.89 -7.93 -30.55
N GLU A 554 36.31 -9.11 -30.36
CA GLU A 554 35.32 -9.71 -31.26
C GLU A 554 34.02 -8.88 -31.35
N ILE A 555 33.49 -8.43 -30.22
CA ILE A 555 32.19 -7.74 -30.13
C ILE A 555 32.34 -6.22 -30.37
N GLY A 556 33.49 -5.66 -29.97
CA GLY A 556 33.78 -4.23 -29.93
C GLY A 556 33.42 -3.60 -28.58
N SER A 557 34.31 -2.74 -28.04
CA SER A 557 34.18 -2.20 -26.68
C SER A 557 32.86 -1.48 -26.40
N GLU A 558 32.35 -0.64 -27.32
CA GLU A 558 31.09 0.09 -27.07
C GLU A 558 29.89 -0.85 -26.90
N LYS A 559 29.79 -1.86 -27.77
CA LYS A 559 28.74 -2.89 -27.70
C LYS A 559 28.93 -3.80 -26.49
N MET A 560 30.18 -4.10 -26.12
CA MET A 560 30.49 -4.88 -24.93
C MET A 560 29.95 -4.19 -23.67
N ARG A 561 30.19 -2.88 -23.49
CA ARG A 561 29.64 -2.11 -22.35
C ARG A 561 28.11 -2.10 -22.33
N GLU A 562 27.47 -2.06 -23.50
CA GLU A 562 26.01 -2.16 -23.58
C GLU A 562 25.50 -3.55 -23.17
N LEU A 563 26.14 -4.61 -23.65
CA LEU A 563 25.80 -6.00 -23.29
C LEU A 563 25.97 -6.24 -21.80
N GLU A 564 27.07 -5.78 -21.21
CA GLU A 564 27.33 -5.85 -19.77
C GLU A 564 26.18 -5.28 -18.95
N ARG A 565 25.73 -4.08 -19.31
CA ARG A 565 24.60 -3.41 -18.65
C ARG A 565 23.30 -4.20 -18.83
N VAL A 566 23.00 -4.65 -20.04
CA VAL A 566 21.74 -5.35 -20.35
C VAL A 566 21.68 -6.71 -19.66
N ILE A 567 22.79 -7.47 -19.67
CA ILE A 567 22.89 -8.77 -19.02
C ILE A 567 22.81 -8.59 -17.51
N LEU A 568 23.61 -7.69 -16.92
CA LEU A 568 23.60 -7.48 -15.47
C LEU A 568 22.22 -7.07 -14.97
N LEU A 569 21.56 -6.10 -15.63
CA LEU A 569 20.22 -5.67 -15.24
C LEU A 569 19.21 -6.82 -15.30
N ARG A 570 19.31 -7.67 -16.34
CA ARG A 570 18.40 -8.81 -16.51
C ARG A 570 18.60 -9.88 -15.44
N VAL A 571 19.85 -10.22 -15.14
CA VAL A 571 20.19 -11.22 -14.13
C VAL A 571 19.77 -10.73 -12.75
N VAL A 572 20.14 -9.48 -12.40
CA VAL A 572 19.76 -8.86 -11.13
C VAL A 572 18.24 -8.80 -10.99
N ASP A 573 17.50 -8.31 -11.99
CA ASP A 573 16.04 -8.20 -11.90
C ASP A 573 15.38 -9.59 -11.74
N SER A 574 15.82 -10.61 -12.48
CA SER A 574 15.27 -11.96 -12.36
C SER A 574 15.50 -12.55 -10.97
N LYS A 575 16.75 -12.55 -10.51
CA LYS A 575 17.14 -13.15 -9.22
C LYS A 575 16.53 -12.40 -8.05
N TRP A 576 16.44 -11.07 -8.15
CA TRP A 576 15.81 -10.24 -7.13
C TRP A 576 14.31 -10.50 -7.01
N ILE A 577 13.60 -10.66 -8.12
CA ILE A 577 12.17 -11.00 -8.10
C ILE A 577 11.95 -12.37 -7.44
N ASP A 578 12.75 -13.37 -7.79
CA ASP A 578 12.69 -14.70 -7.18
C ASP A 578 13.00 -14.63 -5.67
N HIS A 579 13.96 -13.79 -5.27
CA HIS A 579 14.31 -13.56 -3.87
C HIS A 579 13.22 -12.87 -3.06
N ILE A 580 12.53 -11.85 -3.62
CA ILE A 580 11.39 -11.22 -2.94
C ILE A 580 10.32 -12.27 -2.62
N ASP A 581 10.02 -13.14 -3.59
CA ASP A 581 9.05 -14.21 -3.41
C ASP A 581 9.49 -15.22 -2.35
N ALA A 582 10.76 -15.63 -2.37
CA ALA A 582 11.32 -16.54 -1.39
C ALA A 582 11.31 -15.93 0.03
N MET A 583 11.58 -14.62 0.14
CA MET A 583 11.49 -13.88 1.40
C MET A 583 10.05 -13.75 1.91
N ASP A 584 9.06 -13.58 1.03
CA ASP A 584 7.65 -13.60 1.44
C ASP A 584 7.22 -14.98 1.94
N GLN A 585 7.67 -16.06 1.29
CA GLN A 585 7.46 -17.43 1.77
C GLN A 585 8.13 -17.67 3.13
N LEU A 586 9.39 -17.24 3.29
CA LEU A 586 10.13 -17.34 4.54
C LEU A 586 9.40 -16.60 5.68
N LYS A 587 8.95 -15.37 5.43
CA LYS A 587 8.20 -14.56 6.40
C LYS A 587 6.94 -15.27 6.91
N GLN A 588 6.30 -16.09 6.08
CA GLN A 588 5.11 -16.84 6.44
C GLN A 588 5.44 -18.11 7.25
N GLY A 589 6.51 -18.81 6.89
CA GLY A 589 6.96 -20.02 7.59
C GLY A 589 7.64 -19.75 8.94
N ILE A 590 8.33 -18.61 9.09
CA ILE A 590 9.15 -18.32 10.27
C ILE A 590 8.34 -18.16 11.56
N GLY A 591 7.04 -17.84 11.45
CA GLY A 591 6.14 -17.73 12.60
C GLY A 591 6.05 -19.02 13.42
N LEU A 592 6.24 -20.19 12.81
CA LEU A 592 6.22 -21.48 13.50
C LEU A 592 7.44 -21.68 14.42
N ARG A 593 8.55 -20.96 14.19
CA ARG A 593 9.74 -21.01 15.05
C ARG A 593 9.57 -20.31 16.39
N ALA A 594 8.54 -19.47 16.53
CA ALA A 594 8.17 -18.86 17.81
C ALA A 594 7.86 -19.92 18.89
N ILE A 595 7.48 -21.14 18.49
CA ILE A 595 7.22 -22.27 19.38
C ILE A 595 8.50 -22.73 20.10
N GLY A 596 9.68 -22.49 19.51
CA GLY A 596 11.00 -22.87 20.04
C GLY A 596 11.66 -21.87 21.00
N ASN A 597 10.94 -20.83 21.47
CA ASN A 597 11.50 -19.69 22.23
C ASN A 597 12.57 -18.86 21.49
N GLU A 598 12.64 -18.94 20.15
CA GLU A 598 13.50 -18.10 19.34
C GLU A 598 12.73 -16.89 18.79
N ASP A 599 13.38 -15.71 18.71
CA ASP A 599 12.78 -14.51 18.13
C ASP A 599 12.61 -14.69 16.61
N PRO A 600 11.37 -14.73 16.07
CA PRO A 600 11.14 -14.96 14.66
C PRO A 600 11.77 -13.90 13.75
N VAL A 601 11.89 -12.65 14.21
CA VAL A 601 12.50 -11.56 13.42
C VAL A 601 14.00 -11.80 13.28
N ARG A 602 14.65 -12.29 14.34
CA ARG A 602 16.08 -12.61 14.31
C ARG A 602 16.36 -13.81 13.41
N ALA A 603 15.54 -14.85 13.50
CA ALA A 603 15.65 -16.02 12.63
C ALA A 603 15.42 -15.63 11.16
N TYR A 604 14.38 -14.83 10.88
CA TYR A 604 14.13 -14.27 9.54
C TYR A 604 15.30 -13.43 9.03
N GLN A 605 15.92 -12.62 9.91
CA GLN A 605 17.09 -11.84 9.55
C GLN A 605 18.26 -12.75 9.14
N MET A 606 18.59 -13.77 9.95
CA MET A 606 19.70 -14.68 9.67
C MET A 606 19.49 -15.42 8.34
N GLU A 607 18.37 -16.12 8.20
CA GLU A 607 18.09 -16.91 6.99
C GLU A 607 17.90 -16.02 5.77
N GLY A 608 17.27 -14.87 5.94
CA GLY A 608 17.10 -13.91 4.87
C GLY A 608 18.42 -13.32 4.38
N PHE A 609 19.44 -13.18 5.25
CA PHE A 609 20.78 -12.79 4.84
C PHE A 609 21.52 -13.93 4.13
N ASP A 610 21.41 -15.17 4.61
CA ASP A 610 22.03 -16.33 3.95
C ASP A 610 21.46 -16.53 2.53
N MET A 611 20.14 -16.44 2.37
CA MET A 611 19.46 -16.46 1.06
C MET A 611 19.89 -15.30 0.17
N PHE A 612 20.10 -14.11 0.74
CA PHE A 612 20.56 -12.95 -0.01
C PHE A 612 22.01 -13.13 -0.50
N ASP A 613 22.90 -13.65 0.33
CA ASP A 613 24.28 -13.93 -0.05
C ASP A 613 24.34 -15.02 -1.14
N GLU A 614 23.52 -16.06 -1.04
CA GLU A 614 23.37 -17.08 -2.09
C GLU A 614 22.84 -16.46 -3.40
N MET A 615 21.84 -15.59 -3.33
CA MET A 615 21.34 -14.86 -4.49
C MET A 615 22.45 -14.01 -5.13
N ILE A 616 23.25 -13.29 -4.34
CA ILE A 616 24.37 -12.47 -4.84
C ILE A 616 25.42 -13.35 -5.52
N ARG A 617 25.79 -14.50 -4.94
CA ARG A 617 26.69 -15.47 -5.58
C ARG A 617 26.13 -15.97 -6.91
N SER A 618 24.84 -16.30 -6.94
CA SER A 618 24.18 -16.74 -8.16
C SER A 618 24.14 -15.65 -9.24
N ILE A 619 23.94 -14.39 -8.87
CA ILE A 619 24.02 -13.24 -9.80
C ILE A 619 25.43 -13.14 -10.39
N GLN A 620 26.48 -13.28 -9.58
CA GLN A 620 27.87 -13.21 -10.02
C GLN A 620 28.20 -14.36 -10.98
N GLU A 621 27.85 -15.60 -10.62
CA GLU A 621 28.10 -16.79 -11.46
C GLU A 621 27.35 -16.68 -12.80
N ASP A 622 26.06 -16.33 -12.78
CA ASP A 622 25.26 -16.18 -14.01
C ASP A 622 25.77 -15.03 -14.88
N MET A 623 26.18 -13.91 -14.29
CA MET A 623 26.77 -12.79 -15.02
C MET A 623 28.04 -13.21 -15.74
N VAL A 624 28.98 -13.83 -15.02
CA VAL A 624 30.25 -14.33 -15.61
C VAL A 624 29.93 -15.33 -16.72
N ARG A 625 29.08 -16.32 -16.45
CA ARG A 625 28.67 -17.32 -17.44
C ARG A 625 28.09 -16.69 -18.70
N TYR A 626 27.14 -15.77 -18.58
CA TYR A 626 26.54 -15.11 -19.74
C TYR A 626 27.54 -14.25 -20.51
N MET A 627 28.43 -13.52 -19.83
CA MET A 627 29.47 -12.72 -20.49
C MET A 627 30.42 -13.60 -21.31
N PHE A 628 30.83 -14.75 -20.78
CA PHE A 628 31.71 -15.67 -21.49
C PHE A 628 31.01 -16.58 -22.50
N HIS A 629 29.68 -16.57 -22.60
CA HIS A 629 28.93 -17.33 -23.61
C HIS A 629 28.16 -16.47 -24.63
N VAL A 630 28.18 -15.14 -24.49
CA VAL A 630 27.53 -14.23 -25.45
C VAL A 630 28.25 -14.24 -26.82
N THR A 631 27.47 -14.22 -27.91
CA THR A 631 27.95 -14.22 -29.31
C THR A 631 27.44 -12.99 -30.09
N ILE A 632 28.12 -12.61 -31.19
CA ILE A 632 27.83 -11.39 -31.98
C ILE A 632 26.40 -11.38 -32.58
N GLU A 633 25.82 -12.54 -32.88
CA GLU A 633 24.46 -12.64 -33.47
C GLU A 633 23.33 -12.48 -32.45
N THR A 634 23.66 -12.30 -31.17
CA THR A 634 22.66 -12.11 -30.10
C THR A 634 21.95 -10.77 -30.30
N LYS A 635 20.79 -10.78 -30.97
CA LYS A 635 19.88 -9.63 -30.99
C LYS A 635 19.25 -9.50 -29.60
N THR A 636 19.92 -8.78 -28.70
CA THR A 636 19.41 -8.50 -27.36
C THR A 636 18.28 -7.47 -27.44
N GLN A 637 17.10 -7.90 -27.88
CA GLN A 637 15.90 -7.07 -27.71
C GLN A 637 15.57 -7.02 -26.21
N ARG A 638 15.32 -5.81 -25.70
CA ARG A 638 14.76 -5.58 -24.35
C ARG A 638 13.41 -6.29 -24.25
N LYS A 639 13.40 -7.55 -23.83
CA LYS A 639 12.18 -8.26 -23.46
C LYS A 639 11.83 -7.81 -22.04
N GLN A 640 10.65 -7.22 -21.85
CA GLN A 640 10.13 -6.96 -20.52
C GLN A 640 10.03 -8.29 -19.75
N LEU A 641 10.75 -8.39 -18.62
CA LEU A 641 10.79 -9.58 -17.77
C LEU A 641 9.45 -9.86 -17.08
N ALA A 642 8.65 -8.80 -16.89
CA ALA A 642 7.29 -8.89 -16.42
C ALA A 642 6.40 -8.01 -17.29
N THR A 643 5.29 -8.56 -17.78
CA THR A 643 4.18 -7.74 -18.26
C THR A 643 3.42 -7.30 -17.02
N ILE A 644 3.40 -5.99 -16.74
CA ILE A 644 2.43 -5.46 -15.79
C ILE A 644 1.08 -5.74 -16.45
N GLU A 645 0.31 -6.67 -15.90
CA GLU A 645 -1.09 -6.78 -16.29
C GLU A 645 -1.75 -5.51 -15.78
N ASP A 646 -1.98 -4.55 -16.69
CA ASP A 646 -3.03 -3.57 -16.47
C ASP A 646 -4.29 -4.38 -16.21
N GLU A 647 -4.80 -4.34 -14.98
CA GLU A 647 -6.13 -4.85 -14.68
C GLU A 647 -7.12 -4.12 -15.59
N LYS A 648 -7.42 -4.70 -16.75
CA LYS A 648 -8.63 -4.40 -17.51
C LYS A 648 -9.81 -4.99 -16.75
N GLY A 649 -10.05 -4.48 -15.55
CA GLY A 649 -11.37 -4.47 -14.93
C GLY A 649 -12.16 -3.35 -15.60
N SER A 650 -13.20 -3.74 -16.36
CA SER A 650 -14.32 -2.91 -16.79
C SER A 650 -14.04 -1.40 -16.93
N ASP A 651 -13.67 -0.96 -18.14
CA ASP A 651 -13.87 0.42 -18.60
C ASP A 651 -15.39 0.71 -18.67
N LEU A 652 -16.01 0.84 -17.50
CA LEU A 652 -17.29 1.52 -17.30
C LEU A 652 -17.02 2.64 -16.29
N ASP A 653 -17.03 3.86 -16.82
CA ASP A 653 -17.07 5.17 -16.15
C ASP A 653 -15.86 5.66 -15.34
N TYR A 654 -14.67 5.72 -15.97
CA TYR A 654 -13.61 6.63 -15.50
C TYR A 654 -13.05 7.59 -16.58
N LYS A 655 -13.82 7.84 -17.65
CA LYS A 655 -13.52 8.89 -18.63
C LYS A 655 -14.78 9.62 -19.10
N GLU A 656 -15.49 10.29 -18.20
CA GLU A 656 -16.37 11.40 -18.58
C GLU A 656 -16.57 12.38 -17.41
N GLY A 657 -15.52 13.16 -17.14
CA GLY A 657 -15.54 14.30 -16.21
C GLY A 657 -14.76 15.51 -16.73
N MET A 658 -14.33 15.49 -17.99
CA MET A 658 -13.83 16.66 -18.71
C MET A 658 -14.21 16.54 -20.19
N ARG A 659 -15.39 17.08 -20.51
CA ARG A 659 -15.83 17.67 -21.81
C ARG A 659 -17.30 17.33 -22.06
N ALA A 660 -18.19 18.25 -21.69
CA ALA A 660 -19.48 18.37 -22.35
C ALA A 660 -19.79 19.85 -22.59
N GLY A 661 -19.97 20.16 -23.87
CA GLY A 661 -20.21 21.48 -24.46
C GLY A 661 -19.33 21.56 -25.70
N VAL A 662 -19.69 20.98 -26.85
CA VAL A 662 -20.79 21.43 -27.72
C VAL A 662 -21.34 20.26 -28.57
N ALA A 663 -22.67 20.07 -28.62
CA ALA A 663 -23.39 19.37 -29.69
C ALA A 663 -23.69 20.38 -30.82
N ASN A 664 -23.77 20.12 -32.12
CA ASN A 664 -24.09 18.93 -32.93
C ASN A 664 -23.60 19.20 -34.39
N SER A 665 -23.11 18.18 -35.10
CA SER A 665 -23.39 17.85 -36.53
C SER A 665 -22.33 16.89 -37.11
N ALA A 666 -22.79 15.75 -37.62
CA ALA A 666 -22.02 14.75 -38.38
C ALA A 666 -22.20 14.98 -39.90
N PRO A 667 -21.60 14.19 -40.84
CA PRO A 667 -20.57 13.14 -40.72
C PRO A 667 -19.42 13.24 -41.75
N SER A 668 -18.27 12.59 -41.51
CA SER A 668 -17.62 11.63 -42.44
C SER A 668 -16.14 11.33 -42.11
N SER A 669 -15.82 10.04 -42.26
CA SER A 669 -14.54 9.35 -42.44
C SER A 669 -13.21 10.15 -42.47
N GLU A 670 -12.27 9.79 -41.59
CA GLU A 670 -10.98 9.16 -41.97
C GLU A 670 -10.15 8.78 -40.71
N LYS A 671 -9.53 7.60 -40.74
CA LYS A 671 -8.71 7.06 -39.64
C LYS A 671 -7.41 7.86 -39.52
N ALA A 672 -7.20 8.54 -38.39
CA ALA A 672 -5.93 9.19 -38.07
C ALA A 672 -4.83 8.17 -37.73
N LYS A 673 -3.68 8.29 -38.39
CA LYS A 673 -2.45 7.50 -38.14
C LYS A 673 -1.69 8.06 -36.92
N PRO A 674 -0.86 7.25 -36.22
CA PRO A 674 -0.08 7.72 -35.07
C PRO A 674 0.98 8.75 -35.47
N PHE A 675 1.17 9.76 -34.61
CA PHE A 675 2.15 10.83 -34.74
C PHE A 675 3.58 10.29 -34.51
N VAL A 676 4.45 10.41 -35.52
CA VAL A 676 5.89 10.12 -35.42
C VAL A 676 6.61 11.43 -35.11
N SER A 677 7.31 11.53 -33.97
CA SER A 677 8.09 12.73 -33.66
C SER A 677 9.24 12.89 -34.67
N GLY A 678 9.18 13.92 -35.51
CA GLY A 678 10.25 14.27 -36.44
C GLY A 678 11.51 14.78 -35.73
N LYS A 679 12.68 14.52 -36.33
CA LYS A 679 14.00 15.05 -35.91
C LYS A 679 13.93 16.57 -35.64
N LYS A 680 14.42 17.00 -34.47
CA LYS A 680 14.63 18.42 -34.14
C LYS A 680 15.59 19.04 -35.16
N VAL A 681 15.19 20.12 -35.81
CA VAL A 681 15.99 20.87 -36.79
C VAL A 681 17.07 21.66 -36.05
N GLY A 682 18.34 21.48 -36.40
CA GLY A 682 19.45 22.21 -35.79
C GLY A 682 19.47 23.68 -36.22
N ARG A 683 19.95 24.59 -35.35
CA ARG A 683 19.98 26.05 -35.62
C ARG A 683 20.64 26.47 -36.94
N ASN A 684 21.58 25.67 -37.45
CA ASN A 684 22.29 25.94 -38.70
C ASN A 684 21.76 25.17 -39.92
N ASP A 685 20.76 24.30 -39.73
CA ASP A 685 20.16 23.51 -40.80
C ASP A 685 19.26 24.39 -41.69
N PRO A 686 18.96 23.96 -42.93
CA PRO A 686 17.99 24.62 -43.78
C PRO A 686 16.63 24.71 -43.08
N CYS A 687 16.02 25.90 -43.10
CA CYS A 687 14.76 26.13 -42.43
C CYS A 687 13.63 25.31 -43.10
N PRO A 688 12.84 24.54 -42.34
CA PRO A 688 11.83 23.63 -42.89
C PRO A 688 10.66 24.35 -43.57
N CYS A 689 10.55 25.68 -43.42
CA CYS A 689 9.57 26.50 -44.16
C CYS A 689 9.92 26.69 -45.66
N GLY A 690 11.04 26.13 -46.13
CA GLY A 690 11.43 26.18 -47.54
C GLY A 690 12.04 27.51 -48.00
N SER A 691 12.37 28.41 -47.07
CA SER A 691 12.89 29.76 -47.38
C SER A 691 14.32 29.80 -47.94
N GLY A 692 15.01 28.65 -48.00
CA GLY A 692 16.42 28.55 -48.42
C GLY A 692 17.43 29.14 -47.42
N LYS A 693 16.98 29.70 -46.30
CA LYS A 693 17.82 30.27 -45.23
C LYS A 693 18.04 29.27 -44.10
N LYS A 694 19.10 29.44 -43.31
CA LYS A 694 19.35 28.64 -42.08
C LYS A 694 18.27 28.92 -41.02
N TYR A 695 17.89 27.92 -40.23
CA TYR A 695 16.78 27.97 -39.26
C TYR A 695 16.85 29.18 -38.31
N LYS A 696 18.03 29.46 -37.73
CA LYS A 696 18.27 30.62 -36.84
C LYS A 696 18.08 32.01 -37.48
N LYS A 697 18.02 32.09 -38.81
CA LYS A 697 17.79 33.33 -39.56
C LYS A 697 16.38 33.40 -40.16
N CYS A 698 15.50 32.46 -39.81
CA CYS A 698 14.14 32.38 -40.29
C CYS A 698 13.20 31.99 -39.13
N CYS A 699 12.60 30.79 -39.13
CA CYS A 699 11.60 30.41 -38.13
C CYS A 699 12.15 30.35 -36.70
N GLY A 700 13.45 30.07 -36.51
CA GLY A 700 14.11 30.09 -35.20
C GLY A 700 14.87 31.39 -34.92
N LYS A 701 14.44 32.53 -35.47
CA LYS A 701 15.07 33.83 -35.24
C LYS A 701 14.70 34.41 -33.86
N ASP A 702 13.51 34.08 -33.39
CA ASP A 702 12.95 34.52 -32.10
C ASP A 702 12.82 33.34 -31.10
N GLU A 703 13.45 32.20 -31.42
CA GLU A 703 13.77 31.06 -30.54
C GLU A 703 15.25 31.08 -30.12
#